data_AF-A0A2D5GQN8-F1
#
_entry.id   AF-A0A2D5GQN8-F1
#
_cell.length_a   1.000
_cell.length_b   1.000
_cell.length_c   1.000
_cell.angle_alpha   90.00
_cell.angle_beta   90.00
_cell.angle_gamma   90.00
#
_symmetry.space_group_name_H-M   'P 1'
#
loop_
_entity.id
_entity.type
_entity.pdbx_description
1 polymer ?
#
loop_
_entity_poly.entity_id
_entity_poly.type
_entity_poly.pdbx_seq_one_letter_code
_entity_poly.pdbx_strand_id
1 'polypeptide(L)'
;MLLSVTAVFQSACSNRDRIQKLSVLILSIVFFLSCSLKAAEKTVETGNRLVYLDQDDPYYVSQHFPKLTTPQWYGDPSVKAVCVLAIDDMRDVQKYETYLRPILERLKEINGNAGVSIMTCRVKPEDPHLQKWIQEGVSIEVHTYDHPCPLLKDRDFEKAKGTVDRCVDLLNEIPHSQPVAYRMPCCDSLNTVSPRFFTEIFNSQSSKGNFLQIDTSVFHVFTDKDPELPKEYVVDPDGQGRIEKYVPVDRGFVNTIFNYPYPYPISRLCWEFSCVTPSDWSAQHRQKPMNPLTVRDWTAVLDATVVKQGTFNLVFHPHGWISNEQVIKLIDHATVKHGAAVQFLSFREVLERMNQHLLAGQPLRNQQGADNGVRLLDLNSDGFMDVVIGNQSVQKTRIWNPAQNSWVESEFPTQLVTKPAADGTQSIRSRFGILNHQVVLFTLTADESNAWRFDGKNWIEDDALLAGLPAGEQSLFILKQGIDQGVRLRDLNHDGQCELIVSNPDQQSVFTWSEKNSNWQRLAWSLPQETLLVDAKGQDAGLRFVDINEDGYEDALFSNESCYSLHLFKSIDEGWKQLFNKQRKDADEVPAISRNGTNNGAWFHSKHLWVQNEDTAKLKHLVAGKSFEELMELQGPQPKSPSAALKTIQVKPGFHVELVAAEPLVQDPVAFDWGPDGKLWVTEMADYPLGVDETGKFAGRVRYLEDTDGDGQYDKSTLFLEGLGYPTGVMAWRKGAIVTTAPEVFYAEDTDGDGKADLRESLYTGFGEGNQQ
;
A
#
# COMPACT_ATOMS: atom_id res chain seq x y z
N MET A 1 24.35 -66.56 -49.67
CA MET A 1 24.30 -65.86 -48.37
C MET A 1 25.30 -64.73 -48.42
N LEU A 2 24.85 -63.47 -48.46
CA LEU A 2 25.50 -62.29 -47.87
C LEU A 2 24.69 -61.08 -48.33
N LEU A 3 23.83 -60.66 -47.40
CA LEU A 3 22.87 -59.57 -47.51
C LEU A 3 23.59 -58.24 -47.71
N SER A 4 22.98 -57.41 -48.55
CA SER A 4 23.49 -56.10 -48.96
C SER A 4 23.57 -55.12 -47.79
N VAL A 5 24.64 -54.35 -47.82
CA VAL A 5 25.03 -53.24 -46.93
C VAL A 5 23.96 -52.14 -46.79
N THR A 6 22.88 -52.20 -47.58
CA THR A 6 21.72 -51.30 -47.50
C THR A 6 20.80 -51.56 -46.29
N ALA A 7 20.70 -52.79 -45.78
CA ALA A 7 19.84 -53.09 -44.63
C ALA A 7 20.39 -52.55 -43.29
N VAL A 8 21.71 -52.48 -43.16
CA VAL A 8 22.39 -51.96 -41.95
C VAL A 8 22.28 -50.44 -41.88
N PHE A 9 22.33 -49.74 -43.02
CA PHE A 9 22.15 -48.28 -43.05
C PHE A 9 20.70 -47.82 -42.82
N GLN A 10 19.70 -48.56 -43.29
CA GLN A 10 18.29 -48.24 -42.99
C GLN A 10 17.91 -48.50 -41.52
N SER A 11 18.49 -49.53 -40.89
CA SER A 11 18.31 -49.77 -39.46
C SER A 11 19.05 -48.74 -38.59
N ALA A 12 20.24 -48.28 -39.03
CA ALA A 12 20.98 -47.23 -38.34
C ALA A 12 20.30 -45.86 -38.45
N CYS A 13 19.71 -45.52 -39.62
CA CYS A 13 18.94 -44.30 -39.81
C CYS A 13 17.58 -44.34 -39.07
N SER A 14 16.88 -45.47 -39.04
CA SER A 14 15.61 -45.56 -38.29
C SER A 14 15.84 -45.58 -36.78
N ASN A 15 16.96 -46.12 -36.29
CA ASN A 15 17.39 -45.95 -34.90
C ASN A 15 17.89 -44.54 -34.63
N ARG A 16 18.54 -43.84 -35.56
CA ARG A 16 18.92 -42.42 -35.39
C ARG A 16 17.70 -41.51 -35.33
N ASP A 17 16.69 -41.74 -36.15
CA ASP A 17 15.43 -40.98 -36.12
C ASP A 17 14.57 -41.36 -34.92
N ARG A 18 14.58 -42.62 -34.46
CA ARG A 18 13.93 -43.01 -33.20
C ARG A 18 14.67 -42.48 -31.99
N ILE A 19 16.00 -42.48 -31.99
CA ILE A 19 16.81 -41.89 -30.92
C ILE A 19 16.71 -40.38 -30.97
N GLN A 20 16.67 -39.71 -32.12
CA GLN A 20 16.40 -38.28 -32.22
C GLN A 20 14.97 -37.94 -31.81
N LYS A 21 13.96 -38.73 -32.18
CA LYS A 21 12.58 -38.51 -31.71
C LYS A 21 12.42 -38.84 -30.23
N LEU A 22 13.13 -39.82 -29.68
CA LEU A 22 13.13 -40.13 -28.25
C LEU A 22 13.99 -39.14 -27.47
N SER A 23 15.07 -38.61 -28.04
CA SER A 23 15.89 -37.54 -27.46
C SER A 23 15.24 -36.18 -27.59
N VAL A 24 14.41 -35.93 -28.62
CA VAL A 24 13.56 -34.74 -28.74
C VAL A 24 12.31 -34.91 -27.88
N LEU A 25 11.77 -36.11 -27.68
CA LEU A 25 10.67 -36.35 -26.74
C LEU A 25 11.17 -36.34 -25.29
N ILE A 26 12.38 -36.82 -25.01
CA ILE A 26 13.03 -36.75 -23.68
C ILE A 26 13.59 -35.35 -23.46
N LEU A 27 14.15 -34.63 -24.45
CA LEU A 27 14.42 -33.20 -24.30
C LEU A 27 13.11 -32.43 -24.19
N SER A 28 12.04 -32.73 -24.92
CA SER A 28 10.77 -32.04 -24.74
C SER A 28 10.13 -32.39 -23.40
N ILE A 29 10.23 -33.61 -22.89
CA ILE A 29 9.73 -33.98 -21.55
C ILE A 29 10.65 -33.45 -20.46
N VAL A 30 11.97 -33.40 -20.66
CA VAL A 30 12.93 -32.81 -19.70
C VAL A 30 12.92 -31.30 -19.80
N PHE A 31 12.59 -30.67 -20.94
CA PHE A 31 12.43 -29.22 -21.11
C PHE A 31 11.02 -28.78 -20.74
N PHE A 32 9.99 -29.63 -20.88
CA PHE A 32 8.67 -29.39 -20.27
C PHE A 32 8.70 -29.67 -18.77
N LEU A 33 9.43 -30.68 -18.26
CA LEU A 33 9.66 -30.85 -16.82
C LEU A 33 10.66 -29.83 -16.26
N SER A 34 11.68 -29.39 -16.99
CA SER A 34 12.64 -28.38 -16.50
C SER A 34 12.16 -26.95 -16.72
N CYS A 35 11.24 -26.68 -17.65
CA CYS A 35 10.49 -25.42 -17.70
C CYS A 35 9.22 -25.45 -16.84
N SER A 36 8.85 -26.58 -16.24
CA SER A 36 7.88 -26.63 -15.13
C SER A 36 8.52 -26.85 -13.75
N LEU A 37 9.85 -27.02 -13.67
CA LEU A 37 10.62 -27.03 -12.40
C LEU A 37 11.70 -25.94 -12.30
N LYS A 38 11.83 -25.06 -13.30
CA LYS A 38 12.58 -23.79 -13.21
C LYS A 38 11.82 -22.64 -13.86
N ALA A 39 10.61 -22.43 -13.38
CA ALA A 39 9.91 -21.15 -13.33
C ALA A 39 8.84 -21.18 -12.22
N ALA A 40 9.03 -22.01 -11.19
CA ALA A 40 8.63 -21.62 -9.85
C ALA A 40 9.70 -20.62 -9.39
N GLU A 41 9.62 -19.38 -9.88
CA GLU A 41 10.00 -18.27 -9.01
C GLU A 41 9.28 -18.56 -7.70
N LYS A 42 10.02 -18.61 -6.58
CA LYS A 42 9.42 -18.58 -5.25
C LYS A 42 8.42 -17.43 -5.27
N THR A 43 7.14 -17.77 -5.45
CA THR A 43 6.02 -16.84 -5.35
C THR A 43 5.97 -16.46 -3.89
N VAL A 44 6.66 -15.35 -3.60
CA VAL A 44 6.58 -14.50 -2.42
C VAL A 44 5.67 -15.09 -1.33
N GLU A 45 6.18 -16.05 -0.57
CA GLU A 45 5.60 -16.37 0.74
C GLU A 45 6.05 -15.24 1.67
N THR A 46 5.40 -14.08 1.56
CA THR A 46 5.57 -13.03 2.57
C THR A 46 4.74 -13.39 3.78
N GLY A 47 5.34 -13.33 4.98
CA GLY A 47 4.58 -13.42 6.22
C GLY A 47 3.52 -12.31 6.31
N ASN A 48 3.72 -11.20 5.59
CA ASN A 48 2.79 -10.07 5.50
C ASN A 48 1.60 -10.25 4.53
N ARG A 49 1.42 -11.41 3.87
CA ARG A 49 0.35 -11.56 2.87
C ARG A 49 -1.07 -11.39 3.41
N LEU A 50 -1.29 -11.42 4.72
CA LEU A 50 -2.62 -11.30 5.37
C LEU A 50 -2.88 -9.95 6.06
N VAL A 51 -1.92 -9.01 6.03
CA VAL A 51 -2.02 -7.76 6.82
C VAL A 51 -3.15 -6.84 6.37
N TYR A 52 -3.60 -6.97 5.12
CA TYR A 52 -4.70 -6.17 4.56
C TYR A 52 -6.04 -6.42 5.27
N LEU A 53 -6.21 -7.56 5.96
CA LEU A 53 -7.41 -7.88 6.72
C LEU A 53 -7.67 -6.88 7.86
N ASP A 54 -6.61 -6.20 8.30
CA ASP A 54 -6.62 -5.22 9.40
C ASP A 54 -6.52 -3.76 8.91
N GLN A 55 -6.63 -3.52 7.60
CA GLN A 55 -6.47 -2.22 6.97
C GLN A 55 -7.75 -1.75 6.25
N ASP A 56 -7.76 -0.46 5.88
CA ASP A 56 -8.87 0.23 5.21
C ASP A 56 -8.44 0.97 3.93
N ASP A 57 -7.24 0.69 3.45
CA ASP A 57 -6.72 1.21 2.18
C ASP A 57 -7.48 0.55 1.00
N PRO A 58 -8.09 1.31 0.07
CA PRO A 58 -8.73 0.70 -1.09
C PRO A 58 -7.75 0.33 -2.22
N TYR A 59 -6.45 0.62 -2.07
CA TYR A 59 -5.41 0.45 -3.10
C TYR A 59 -4.37 -0.63 -2.77
N TYR A 60 -4.61 -1.50 -1.77
CA TYR A 60 -3.63 -2.52 -1.36
C TYR A 60 -3.39 -3.64 -2.39
N VAL A 61 -4.33 -3.83 -3.33
CA VAL A 61 -4.24 -4.91 -4.32
C VAL A 61 -3.20 -4.60 -5.40
N SER A 62 -2.52 -5.64 -5.86
CA SER A 62 -1.51 -5.55 -6.91
C SER A 62 -1.58 -6.75 -7.83
N GLN A 63 -0.78 -6.76 -8.88
CA GLN A 63 -0.67 -7.90 -9.80
C GLN A 63 -0.34 -9.22 -9.09
N HIS A 64 0.39 -9.17 -7.97
CA HIS A 64 0.82 -10.34 -7.21
C HIS A 64 -0.16 -10.74 -6.10
N PHE A 65 -1.24 -9.99 -5.92
CA PHE A 65 -2.23 -10.29 -4.91
C PHE A 65 -3.11 -11.50 -5.32
N PRO A 66 -3.59 -12.33 -4.38
CA PRO A 66 -4.35 -13.54 -4.72
C PRO A 66 -5.62 -13.23 -5.51
N LYS A 67 -5.94 -14.07 -6.49
CA LYS A 67 -6.99 -13.82 -7.49
C LYS A 67 -8.37 -14.23 -6.95
N LEU A 68 -9.37 -13.39 -7.21
CA LEU A 68 -10.80 -13.75 -7.11
C LEU A 68 -11.41 -13.86 -8.51
N THR A 69 -11.08 -14.93 -9.21
CA THR A 69 -11.50 -15.19 -10.60
C THR A 69 -13.01 -15.39 -10.71
N THR A 70 -13.59 -15.10 -11.87
CA THR A 70 -15.03 -15.29 -12.14
C THR A 70 -15.55 -16.69 -11.83
N PRO A 71 -14.84 -17.80 -12.18
CA PRO A 71 -15.28 -19.15 -11.79
C PRO A 71 -15.46 -19.36 -10.29
N GLN A 72 -14.74 -18.64 -9.41
CA GLN A 72 -14.86 -18.79 -7.95
C GLN A 72 -16.24 -18.37 -7.42
N TRP A 73 -16.88 -17.40 -8.06
CA TRP A 73 -18.07 -16.74 -7.51
C TRP A 73 -19.28 -16.71 -8.45
N TYR A 74 -19.12 -17.00 -9.75
CA TYR A 74 -20.24 -16.96 -10.69
C TYR A 74 -21.19 -18.16 -10.55
N GLY A 75 -20.64 -19.35 -10.23
CA GLY A 75 -21.39 -20.61 -10.11
C GLY A 75 -21.41 -21.51 -11.35
N ASP A 76 -20.77 -21.08 -12.44
CA ASP A 76 -20.57 -21.85 -13.68
C ASP A 76 -19.10 -21.71 -14.12
N PRO A 77 -18.33 -22.81 -14.16
CA PRO A 77 -16.90 -22.76 -14.47
C PRO A 77 -16.59 -22.43 -15.95
N SER A 78 -17.59 -22.47 -16.83
CA SER A 78 -17.45 -22.06 -18.23
C SER A 78 -17.40 -20.54 -18.40
N VAL A 79 -17.94 -19.79 -17.44
CA VAL A 79 -17.92 -18.33 -17.45
C VAL A 79 -16.57 -17.84 -16.97
N LYS A 80 -15.87 -17.11 -17.84
CA LYS A 80 -14.52 -16.60 -17.62
C LYS A 80 -14.51 -15.14 -17.23
N ALA A 81 -15.46 -14.33 -17.69
CA ALA A 81 -15.56 -12.95 -17.24
C ALA A 81 -17.01 -12.51 -17.09
N VAL A 82 -17.23 -11.55 -16.19
CA VAL A 82 -18.51 -10.84 -16.07
C VAL A 82 -18.32 -9.39 -16.48
N CYS A 83 -19.18 -8.93 -17.38
CA CYS A 83 -19.32 -7.53 -17.73
C CYS A 83 -20.45 -6.90 -16.93
N VAL A 84 -20.13 -5.87 -16.14
CA VAL A 84 -21.14 -5.02 -15.52
C VAL A 84 -21.20 -3.72 -16.32
N LEU A 85 -22.33 -3.50 -16.99
CA LEU A 85 -22.60 -2.27 -17.73
C LEU A 85 -23.47 -1.38 -16.87
N ALA A 86 -23.02 -0.15 -16.63
CA ALA A 86 -23.77 0.82 -15.85
C ALA A 86 -23.80 2.20 -16.50
N ILE A 87 -24.79 3.01 -16.15
CA ILE A 87 -24.93 4.38 -16.63
C ILE A 87 -25.05 5.37 -15.46
N ASP A 88 -24.30 6.47 -15.53
CA ASP A 88 -24.15 7.45 -14.46
C ASP A 88 -25.14 8.63 -14.54
N ASP A 89 -25.34 9.30 -13.40
CA ASP A 89 -25.98 10.61 -13.24
C ASP A 89 -27.51 10.69 -13.37
N MET A 90 -28.23 9.58 -13.22
CA MET A 90 -29.67 9.60 -13.51
C MET A 90 -30.43 10.58 -12.60
N ARG A 91 -31.11 11.53 -13.26
CA ARG A 91 -32.00 12.54 -12.64
C ARG A 91 -33.37 12.61 -13.30
N ASP A 92 -33.49 12.04 -14.50
CA ASP A 92 -34.70 12.03 -15.31
C ASP A 92 -34.78 10.70 -16.05
N VAL A 93 -35.95 10.08 -16.07
CA VAL A 93 -36.10 8.71 -16.58
C VAL A 93 -36.07 8.67 -18.12
N GLN A 94 -36.66 9.66 -18.78
CA GLN A 94 -36.89 9.62 -20.23
C GLN A 94 -35.59 9.69 -21.05
N LYS A 95 -34.62 10.55 -20.65
CA LYS A 95 -33.32 10.62 -21.34
C LYS A 95 -32.58 9.29 -21.26
N TYR A 96 -32.62 8.65 -20.10
CA TYR A 96 -31.94 7.38 -19.84
C TYR A 96 -32.61 6.23 -20.58
N GLU A 97 -33.96 6.15 -20.60
CA GLU A 97 -34.67 5.15 -21.41
C GLU A 97 -34.33 5.30 -22.89
N THR A 98 -34.32 6.54 -23.41
CA THR A 98 -34.04 6.78 -24.82
C THR A 98 -32.63 6.31 -25.21
N TYR A 99 -31.65 6.55 -24.34
CA TYR A 99 -30.27 6.13 -24.57
C TYR A 99 -30.12 4.60 -24.42
N LEU A 100 -30.65 4.04 -23.33
CA LEU A 100 -30.46 2.64 -22.95
C LEU A 100 -31.30 1.66 -23.76
N ARG A 101 -32.47 2.04 -24.26
CA ARG A 101 -33.43 1.09 -24.84
C ARG A 101 -32.80 0.11 -25.86
N PRO A 102 -31.99 0.56 -26.84
CA PRO A 102 -31.33 -0.35 -27.78
C PRO A 102 -30.31 -1.29 -27.12
N ILE A 103 -29.60 -0.82 -26.09
CA ILE A 103 -28.64 -1.63 -25.31
C ILE A 103 -29.39 -2.72 -24.54
N LEU A 104 -30.47 -2.35 -23.85
CA LEU A 104 -31.28 -3.27 -23.06
C LEU A 104 -31.96 -4.33 -23.94
N GLU A 105 -32.44 -3.97 -25.13
CA GLU A 105 -32.98 -4.92 -26.11
C GLU A 105 -31.91 -5.90 -26.56
N ARG A 106 -30.71 -5.41 -26.89
CA ARG A 106 -29.59 -6.27 -27.29
C ARG A 106 -29.19 -7.26 -26.20
N LEU A 107 -29.13 -6.82 -24.94
CA LEU A 107 -28.81 -7.70 -23.82
C LEU A 107 -29.88 -8.78 -23.60
N LYS A 108 -31.17 -8.44 -23.74
CA LYS A 108 -32.25 -9.43 -23.64
C LYS A 108 -32.17 -10.51 -24.72
N GLU A 109 -31.74 -10.16 -25.93
CA GLU A 109 -31.52 -11.16 -26.99
C GLU A 109 -30.42 -12.18 -26.62
N ILE A 110 -29.43 -11.77 -25.83
CA ILE A 110 -28.26 -12.59 -25.46
C ILE A 110 -28.53 -13.37 -24.17
N ASN A 111 -29.01 -12.69 -23.12
CA ASN A 111 -29.12 -13.24 -21.76
C ASN A 111 -30.55 -13.58 -21.34
N GLY A 112 -31.56 -13.16 -22.11
CA GLY A 112 -32.97 -13.22 -21.69
C GLY A 112 -33.40 -12.11 -20.72
N ASN A 113 -32.46 -11.31 -20.21
CA ASN A 113 -32.70 -10.14 -19.36
C ASN A 113 -31.82 -8.94 -19.75
N ALA A 114 -32.07 -7.79 -19.15
CA ALA A 114 -31.38 -6.54 -19.42
C ALA A 114 -30.45 -6.15 -18.25
N GLY A 115 -29.49 -7.02 -17.91
CA GLY A 115 -28.53 -6.83 -16.81
C GLY A 115 -27.67 -5.56 -16.97
N VAL A 116 -28.22 -4.43 -16.54
CA VAL A 116 -27.62 -3.09 -16.55
C VAL A 116 -27.93 -2.44 -15.21
N SER A 117 -27.00 -1.63 -14.71
CA SER A 117 -27.19 -0.82 -13.51
C SER A 117 -27.30 0.66 -13.82
N ILE A 118 -28.20 1.38 -13.16
CA ILE A 118 -28.36 2.82 -13.33
C ILE A 118 -27.94 3.52 -12.04
N MET A 119 -26.80 4.20 -12.04
CA MET A 119 -26.35 5.02 -10.91
C MET A 119 -27.15 6.30 -10.87
N THR A 120 -27.95 6.45 -9.81
CA THR A 120 -29.03 7.42 -9.74
C THR A 120 -28.73 8.48 -8.70
N CYS A 121 -28.90 9.75 -9.07
CA CYS A 121 -28.85 10.85 -8.11
C CYS A 121 -30.18 11.01 -7.40
N ARG A 122 -31.25 11.19 -8.18
CA ARG A 122 -32.59 11.46 -7.69
C ARG A 122 -33.64 11.06 -8.72
N VAL A 123 -34.70 10.42 -8.25
CA VAL A 123 -35.85 10.03 -9.07
C VAL A 123 -37.10 10.06 -8.20
N LYS A 124 -38.29 10.04 -8.82
CA LYS A 124 -39.52 9.78 -8.10
C LYS A 124 -39.63 8.27 -7.88
N PRO A 125 -39.68 7.76 -6.63
CA PRO A 125 -39.71 6.32 -6.39
C PRO A 125 -40.89 5.59 -7.06
N GLU A 126 -42.01 6.31 -7.18
CA GLU A 126 -43.27 5.83 -7.73
C GLU A 126 -43.34 5.92 -9.27
N ASP A 127 -42.28 6.34 -9.96
CA ASP A 127 -42.30 6.46 -11.42
C ASP A 127 -42.53 5.06 -12.04
N PRO A 128 -43.61 4.87 -12.82
CA PRO A 128 -44.00 3.55 -13.31
C PRO A 128 -42.95 2.92 -14.23
N HIS A 129 -42.08 3.73 -14.84
CA HIS A 129 -41.04 3.22 -15.72
C HIS A 129 -39.90 2.54 -14.95
N LEU A 130 -39.68 2.89 -13.68
CA LEU A 130 -38.72 2.17 -12.83
C LEU A 130 -39.13 0.70 -12.67
N GLN A 131 -40.44 0.43 -12.51
CA GLN A 131 -40.94 -0.94 -12.41
C GLN A 131 -40.74 -1.73 -13.70
N LYS A 132 -40.90 -1.07 -14.86
CA LYS A 132 -40.58 -1.68 -16.16
C LYS A 132 -39.12 -2.11 -16.21
N TRP A 133 -38.19 -1.23 -15.83
CA TRP A 133 -36.76 -1.56 -15.78
C TRP A 133 -36.44 -2.70 -14.82
N ILE A 134 -36.98 -2.67 -13.61
CA ILE A 134 -36.76 -3.73 -12.60
C ILE A 134 -37.25 -5.09 -13.12
N GLN A 135 -38.43 -5.15 -13.75
CA GLN A 135 -38.96 -6.38 -14.35
C GLN A 135 -38.11 -6.89 -15.52
N GLU A 136 -37.39 -6.01 -16.19
CA GLU A 136 -36.49 -6.34 -17.28
C GLU A 136 -35.10 -6.81 -16.80
N GLY A 137 -34.80 -6.70 -15.49
CA GLY A 137 -33.50 -7.07 -14.90
C GLY A 137 -32.52 -5.90 -14.72
N VAL A 138 -32.98 -4.66 -14.86
CA VAL A 138 -32.16 -3.46 -14.60
C VAL A 138 -32.16 -3.17 -13.10
N SER A 139 -31.00 -2.88 -12.53
CA SER A 139 -30.88 -2.43 -11.13
C SER A 139 -30.73 -0.91 -11.03
N ILE A 140 -31.28 -0.33 -9.97
CA ILE A 140 -31.22 1.11 -9.68
C ILE A 140 -30.32 1.32 -8.48
N GLU A 141 -29.18 1.97 -8.70
CA GLU A 141 -28.05 2.04 -7.77
C GLU A 141 -27.76 3.47 -7.33
N VAL A 142 -26.94 3.65 -6.30
CA VAL A 142 -26.69 4.95 -5.66
C VAL A 142 -25.53 5.67 -6.34
N HIS A 143 -25.75 6.94 -6.70
CA HIS A 143 -24.66 7.86 -7.03
C HIS A 143 -24.42 8.85 -5.88
N THR A 144 -25.18 9.94 -5.84
CA THR A 144 -25.34 10.86 -4.68
C THR A 144 -26.54 11.75 -4.96
N TYR A 145 -27.20 12.28 -3.93
CA TYR A 145 -28.39 13.11 -4.14
C TYR A 145 -28.09 14.39 -4.94
N ASP A 146 -26.97 15.05 -4.62
CA ASP A 146 -26.61 16.36 -5.17
C ASP A 146 -25.54 16.33 -6.28
N HIS A 147 -24.86 15.19 -6.49
CA HIS A 147 -23.66 15.09 -7.34
C HIS A 147 -22.59 16.15 -7.01
N PRO A 148 -22.09 16.23 -5.76
CA PRO A 148 -20.97 17.09 -5.43
C PRO A 148 -19.67 16.56 -6.07
N CYS A 149 -18.88 17.45 -6.66
CA CYS A 149 -17.59 17.12 -7.26
C CYS A 149 -16.52 18.09 -6.73
N PRO A 150 -15.61 17.66 -5.84
CA PRO A 150 -15.58 16.37 -5.14
C PRO A 150 -16.68 16.23 -4.08
N LEU A 151 -16.90 15.01 -3.56
CA LEU A 151 -17.84 14.72 -2.46
C LEU A 151 -17.38 15.37 -1.14
N LEU A 152 -16.17 15.05 -0.70
CA LEU A 152 -15.57 15.63 0.50
C LEU A 152 -15.02 17.01 0.16
N LYS A 153 -15.70 18.07 0.62
CA LYS A 153 -15.32 19.47 0.39
C LYS A 153 -15.94 20.42 1.40
N ASP A 154 -15.58 21.69 1.26
CA ASP A 154 -16.17 22.82 1.98
C ASP A 154 -16.04 22.74 3.52
N ARG A 155 -15.16 21.86 4.03
CA ARG A 155 -15.01 21.55 5.46
C ARG A 155 -16.31 21.09 6.13
N ASP A 156 -17.16 20.40 5.38
CA ASP A 156 -18.50 20.00 5.81
C ASP A 156 -18.74 18.51 5.56
N PHE A 157 -18.17 17.69 6.46
CA PHE A 157 -18.29 16.23 6.41
C PHE A 157 -19.75 15.76 6.51
N GLU A 158 -20.54 16.39 7.40
CA GLU A 158 -21.95 16.04 7.60
C GLU A 158 -22.80 16.28 6.34
N LYS A 159 -22.51 17.34 5.57
CA LYS A 159 -23.16 17.54 4.28
C LYS A 159 -22.76 16.50 3.24
N ALA A 160 -21.49 16.08 3.24
CA ALA A 160 -21.02 15.01 2.36
C ALA A 160 -21.72 13.68 2.69
N LYS A 161 -21.73 13.26 3.97
CA LYS A 161 -22.49 12.09 4.42
C LYS A 161 -23.98 12.24 4.11
N GLY A 162 -24.56 13.39 4.40
CA GLY A 162 -25.98 13.65 4.21
C GLY A 162 -26.43 13.52 2.75
N THR A 163 -25.60 13.88 1.76
CA THR A 163 -25.98 13.69 0.34
C THR A 163 -25.98 12.23 -0.09
N VAL A 164 -25.14 11.40 0.52
CA VAL A 164 -25.12 9.94 0.31
C VAL A 164 -26.33 9.31 0.98
N ASP A 165 -26.53 9.56 2.27
CA ASP A 165 -27.63 9.00 3.06
C ASP A 165 -29.00 9.32 2.45
N ARG A 166 -29.23 10.57 2.02
CA ARG A 166 -30.48 10.96 1.34
C ARG A 166 -30.71 10.18 0.06
N CYS A 167 -29.66 9.88 -0.69
CA CYS A 167 -29.77 9.12 -1.94
C CYS A 167 -30.06 7.64 -1.65
N VAL A 168 -29.32 7.04 -0.71
CA VAL A 168 -29.57 5.67 -0.23
C VAL A 168 -31.01 5.51 0.23
N ASP A 169 -31.49 6.42 1.07
CA ASP A 169 -32.85 6.37 1.61
C ASP A 169 -33.92 6.58 0.53
N LEU A 170 -33.70 7.50 -0.41
CA LEU A 170 -34.63 7.73 -1.52
C LEU A 170 -34.75 6.50 -2.42
N LEU A 171 -33.64 5.86 -2.78
CA LEU A 171 -33.66 4.73 -3.71
C LEU A 171 -34.20 3.44 -3.07
N ASN A 172 -34.10 3.31 -1.75
CA ASN A 172 -34.78 2.24 -1.00
C ASN A 172 -36.30 2.44 -0.89
N GLU A 173 -36.85 3.60 -1.26
CA GLU A 173 -38.30 3.81 -1.35
C GLU A 173 -38.89 3.23 -2.66
N ILE A 174 -38.07 2.86 -3.65
CA ILE A 174 -38.53 2.30 -4.93
C ILE A 174 -39.10 0.89 -4.69
N PRO A 175 -40.38 0.63 -5.01
CA PRO A 175 -40.97 -0.70 -4.81
C PRO A 175 -40.19 -1.80 -5.55
N HIS A 176 -40.00 -2.95 -4.92
CA HIS A 176 -39.31 -4.12 -5.49
C HIS A 176 -37.84 -3.89 -5.93
N SER A 177 -37.26 -2.74 -5.57
CA SER A 177 -35.86 -2.43 -5.75
C SER A 177 -35.14 -2.43 -4.41
N GLN A 178 -33.86 -2.77 -4.43
CA GLN A 178 -32.95 -2.56 -3.31
C GLN A 178 -31.60 -2.17 -3.90
N PRO A 179 -31.15 -0.91 -3.75
CA PRO A 179 -29.82 -0.53 -4.21
C PRO A 179 -28.76 -1.28 -3.42
N VAL A 180 -27.72 -1.74 -4.10
CA VAL A 180 -26.61 -2.48 -3.49
C VAL A 180 -25.26 -1.84 -3.78
N ALA A 181 -25.16 -1.06 -4.86
CA ALA A 181 -23.93 -0.45 -5.33
C ALA A 181 -23.90 1.08 -5.17
N TYR A 182 -22.69 1.60 -5.01
CA TYR A 182 -22.36 3.02 -4.99
C TYR A 182 -21.40 3.36 -6.13
N ARG A 183 -21.50 4.60 -6.62
CA ARG A 183 -20.53 5.21 -7.52
C ARG A 183 -20.19 6.62 -7.05
N MET A 184 -18.92 6.88 -6.77
CA MET A 184 -18.42 8.19 -6.36
C MET A 184 -18.47 9.19 -7.53
N PRO A 185 -19.02 10.40 -7.34
CA PRO A 185 -18.95 11.46 -8.34
C PRO A 185 -17.52 11.81 -8.75
N CYS A 186 -17.31 11.99 -10.07
CA CYS A 186 -16.04 12.40 -10.66
C CYS A 186 -14.83 11.49 -10.37
N CYS A 187 -15.04 10.23 -9.97
CA CYS A 187 -13.98 9.27 -9.67
C CYS A 187 -13.08 8.91 -10.87
N ASP A 188 -13.49 9.27 -12.07
CA ASP A 188 -12.77 9.02 -13.33
C ASP A 188 -11.86 10.18 -13.78
N SER A 189 -11.89 11.28 -13.04
CA SER A 189 -11.27 12.55 -13.46
C SER A 189 -10.61 13.33 -12.35
N LEU A 190 -10.89 13.01 -11.09
CA LEU A 190 -10.41 13.72 -9.90
C LEU A 190 -10.11 12.72 -8.78
N ASN A 191 -9.19 13.07 -7.88
CA ASN A 191 -8.91 12.26 -6.70
C ASN A 191 -10.05 12.40 -5.66
N THR A 192 -11.09 11.57 -5.77
CA THR A 192 -12.28 11.62 -4.92
C THR A 192 -12.49 10.35 -4.09
N VAL A 193 -11.81 9.26 -4.41
CA VAL A 193 -12.00 7.95 -3.78
C VAL A 193 -11.09 7.84 -2.57
N SER A 194 -11.57 8.38 -1.46
CA SER A 194 -10.83 8.48 -0.18
C SER A 194 -11.13 7.28 0.74
N PRO A 195 -10.12 6.74 1.45
CA PRO A 195 -10.33 5.79 2.55
C PRO A 195 -11.38 6.28 3.58
N ARG A 196 -11.43 7.59 3.82
CA ARG A 196 -12.38 8.21 4.76
C ARG A 196 -13.84 8.01 4.36
N PHE A 197 -14.10 8.02 3.05
CA PHE A 197 -15.44 7.74 2.54
C PHE A 197 -15.87 6.32 2.93
N PHE A 198 -14.99 5.33 2.80
CA PHE A 198 -15.32 3.96 3.14
C PHE A 198 -15.53 3.78 4.64
N THR A 199 -14.62 4.29 5.47
CA THR A 199 -14.63 4.09 6.92
C THR A 199 -15.81 4.79 7.62
N GLU A 200 -16.17 6.00 7.19
CA GLU A 200 -17.14 6.83 7.91
C GLU A 200 -18.48 7.03 7.17
N ILE A 201 -18.53 6.86 5.84
CA ILE A 201 -19.76 7.07 5.05
C ILE A 201 -20.32 5.75 4.50
N PHE A 202 -19.60 5.06 3.61
CA PHE A 202 -20.10 3.85 2.95
C PHE A 202 -20.42 2.72 3.94
N ASN A 203 -19.51 2.49 4.90
CA ASN A 203 -19.66 1.42 5.89
C ASN A 203 -20.66 1.78 7.00
N SER A 204 -21.13 3.03 7.06
CA SER A 204 -22.20 3.42 7.98
C SER A 204 -23.57 2.97 7.48
N GLN A 205 -24.59 3.17 8.32
CA GLN A 205 -25.99 3.09 7.90
C GLN A 205 -26.55 4.50 7.73
N SER A 206 -27.57 4.63 6.89
CA SER A 206 -28.42 5.81 6.88
C SER A 206 -29.29 5.89 8.16
N SER A 207 -29.92 7.05 8.37
CA SER A 207 -30.89 7.23 9.47
C SER A 207 -32.07 6.26 9.45
N LYS A 208 -32.38 5.65 8.30
CA LYS A 208 -33.44 4.64 8.15
C LYS A 208 -32.93 3.20 8.27
N GLY A 209 -31.65 3.01 8.60
CA GLY A 209 -31.00 1.69 8.71
C GLY A 209 -30.61 1.06 7.37
N ASN A 210 -30.66 1.82 6.27
CA ASN A 210 -30.26 1.33 4.95
C ASN A 210 -28.73 1.38 4.78
N PHE A 211 -28.19 0.47 3.98
CA PHE A 211 -26.75 0.37 3.73
C PHE A 211 -26.46 -0.28 2.37
N LEU A 212 -25.23 -0.14 1.89
CA LEU A 212 -24.75 -0.66 0.59
C LEU A 212 -23.70 -1.77 0.77
N GLN A 213 -23.38 -2.49 -0.31
CA GLN A 213 -22.43 -3.62 -0.26
C GLN A 213 -21.36 -3.57 -1.36
N ILE A 214 -21.60 -2.86 -2.46
CA ILE A 214 -20.65 -2.73 -3.57
C ILE A 214 -20.27 -1.25 -3.75
N ASP A 215 -18.98 -0.97 -3.93
CA ASP A 215 -18.48 0.24 -4.56
C ASP A 215 -17.89 -0.11 -5.94
N THR A 216 -17.95 0.84 -6.85
CA THR A 216 -17.32 0.73 -8.18
C THR A 216 -16.67 2.06 -8.54
N SER A 217 -15.78 2.55 -7.69
CA SER A 217 -15.20 3.89 -7.86
C SER A 217 -13.70 3.86 -8.13
N VAL A 218 -12.99 2.77 -7.80
CA VAL A 218 -11.55 2.63 -8.07
C VAL A 218 -11.34 2.21 -9.52
N PHE A 219 -10.33 2.78 -10.19
CA PHE A 219 -9.99 2.41 -11.58
C PHE A 219 -8.86 1.39 -11.63
N HIS A 220 -9.03 0.32 -12.40
CA HIS A 220 -7.91 -0.55 -12.76
C HIS A 220 -7.34 -0.21 -14.13
N VAL A 221 -6.02 -0.33 -14.24
CA VAL A 221 -5.25 -0.05 -15.47
C VAL A 221 -4.47 -1.31 -15.84
N PHE A 222 -4.74 -1.87 -17.02
CA PHE A 222 -3.86 -2.89 -17.59
C PHE A 222 -2.61 -2.23 -18.15
N THR A 223 -1.47 -2.90 -17.98
CA THR A 223 -0.17 -2.43 -18.42
C THR A 223 0.53 -3.48 -19.26
N ASP A 224 1.49 -3.06 -20.06
CA ASP A 224 2.33 -3.97 -20.82
C ASP A 224 3.31 -4.79 -19.94
N LYS A 225 3.35 -4.51 -18.64
CA LYS A 225 4.18 -5.21 -17.64
C LYS A 225 3.56 -6.50 -17.13
N ASP A 226 2.28 -6.77 -17.40
CA ASP A 226 1.65 -8.02 -16.97
C ASP A 226 2.07 -9.19 -17.89
N PRO A 227 2.91 -10.14 -17.44
CA PRO A 227 3.25 -11.34 -18.23
C PRO A 227 2.07 -12.23 -18.61
N GLU A 228 0.92 -12.15 -17.93
CA GLU A 228 -0.26 -12.94 -18.29
C GLU A 228 -0.97 -12.40 -19.53
N LEU A 229 -0.72 -11.14 -19.91
CA LEU A 229 -1.47 -10.47 -20.96
C LEU A 229 -0.75 -10.56 -22.31
N PRO A 230 -1.46 -11.02 -23.37
CA PRO A 230 -0.97 -10.89 -24.74
C PRO A 230 -0.66 -9.42 -25.08
N LYS A 231 0.52 -9.18 -25.65
CA LYS A 231 1.03 -7.83 -25.93
C LYS A 231 0.07 -7.03 -26.81
N GLU A 232 -0.66 -7.66 -27.72
CA GLU A 232 -1.63 -7.00 -28.59
C GLU A 232 -2.76 -6.28 -27.84
N TYR A 233 -3.09 -6.74 -26.62
CA TYR A 233 -4.15 -6.14 -25.80
C TYR A 233 -3.67 -4.95 -24.98
N VAL A 234 -2.37 -4.87 -24.70
CA VAL A 234 -1.80 -3.86 -23.78
C VAL A 234 -0.77 -2.94 -24.43
N VAL A 235 -0.35 -3.24 -25.66
CA VAL A 235 0.54 -2.41 -26.48
C VAL A 235 -0.22 -1.93 -27.71
N ASP A 236 -0.08 -0.65 -28.05
CA ASP A 236 -0.65 -0.07 -29.26
C ASP A 236 0.28 -0.23 -30.48
N PRO A 237 -0.18 0.06 -31.71
CA PRO A 237 0.65 -0.10 -32.92
C PRO A 237 1.95 0.73 -32.93
N ASP A 238 2.04 1.77 -32.10
CA ASP A 238 3.23 2.62 -31.97
C ASP A 238 4.22 2.08 -30.93
N GLY A 239 3.93 0.93 -30.31
CA GLY A 239 4.77 0.26 -29.32
C GLY A 239 4.64 0.84 -27.91
N GLN A 240 3.62 1.67 -27.64
CA GLN A 240 3.39 2.27 -26.33
C GLN A 240 2.30 1.52 -25.56
N GLY A 241 2.27 1.70 -24.23
CA GLY A 241 1.18 1.25 -23.38
C GLY A 241 -0.17 1.74 -23.90
N ARG A 242 -1.07 0.79 -24.20
CA ARG A 242 -2.36 1.07 -24.84
C ARG A 242 -3.29 1.82 -23.90
N ILE A 243 -3.24 1.55 -22.59
CA ILE A 243 -4.28 1.96 -21.64
C ILE A 243 -3.77 3.02 -20.67
N GLU A 244 -2.51 2.98 -20.27
CA GLU A 244 -1.89 3.89 -19.30
C GLU A 244 -2.03 5.36 -19.72
N LYS A 245 -2.07 5.62 -21.03
CA LYS A 245 -2.23 6.96 -21.60
C LYS A 245 -3.58 7.63 -21.30
N TYR A 246 -4.58 6.88 -20.82
CA TYR A 246 -5.87 7.44 -20.43
C TYR A 246 -5.94 7.84 -18.96
N VAL A 247 -4.94 7.48 -18.15
CA VAL A 247 -4.83 7.98 -16.77
C VAL A 247 -4.68 9.51 -16.83
N PRO A 248 -5.54 10.29 -16.15
CA PRO A 248 -5.50 11.76 -16.17
C PRO A 248 -4.30 12.35 -15.40
N VAL A 249 -3.10 12.10 -15.88
CA VAL A 249 -1.84 12.56 -15.25
C VAL A 249 -1.74 14.09 -15.21
N ASP A 250 -2.38 14.79 -16.15
CA ASP A 250 -2.51 16.25 -16.15
C ASP A 250 -3.34 16.78 -14.97
N ARG A 251 -4.15 15.90 -14.36
CA ARG A 251 -4.96 16.18 -13.18
C ARG A 251 -4.38 15.59 -11.90
N GLY A 252 -3.17 15.05 -11.93
CA GLY A 252 -2.52 14.43 -10.78
C GLY A 252 -3.33 13.25 -10.22
N PHE A 253 -4.02 12.52 -11.10
CA PHE A 253 -4.89 11.40 -10.72
C PHE A 253 -4.06 10.21 -10.21
N VAL A 254 -4.40 9.72 -9.02
CA VAL A 254 -3.66 8.64 -8.33
C VAL A 254 -4.57 7.52 -7.80
N ASN A 255 -5.89 7.62 -7.98
CA ASN A 255 -6.85 6.61 -7.53
C ASN A 255 -6.94 5.44 -8.53
N THR A 256 -5.84 4.71 -8.68
CA THR A 256 -5.73 3.57 -9.62
C THR A 256 -5.14 2.33 -8.94
N ILE A 257 -5.53 1.16 -9.43
CA ILE A 257 -4.83 -0.12 -9.22
C ILE A 257 -4.34 -0.66 -10.56
N PHE A 258 -3.36 -1.56 -10.54
CA PHE A 258 -2.72 -2.04 -11.77
C PHE A 258 -2.84 -3.56 -11.93
N ASN A 259 -3.24 -3.99 -13.14
CA ASN A 259 -3.30 -5.40 -13.55
C ASN A 259 -4.16 -6.34 -12.67
N TYR A 260 -5.08 -5.78 -11.86
CA TYR A 260 -5.92 -6.53 -10.91
C TYR A 260 -7.41 -6.30 -11.22
N PRO A 261 -7.99 -7.03 -12.19
CA PRO A 261 -9.39 -6.86 -12.62
C PRO A 261 -10.39 -7.68 -11.77
N TYR A 262 -10.02 -8.06 -10.55
CA TYR A 262 -10.83 -8.93 -9.69
C TYR A 262 -11.55 -8.11 -8.63
N PRO A 263 -12.75 -8.53 -8.18
CA PRO A 263 -13.39 -7.93 -7.02
C PRO A 263 -12.55 -8.17 -5.75
N TYR A 264 -12.56 -7.23 -4.82
CA TYR A 264 -11.85 -7.37 -3.54
C TYR A 264 -12.56 -6.60 -2.41
N PRO A 265 -12.41 -7.01 -1.14
CA PRO A 265 -13.03 -6.30 -0.03
C PRO A 265 -12.24 -5.05 0.39
N ILE A 266 -12.94 -3.94 0.62
CA ILE A 266 -12.43 -2.74 1.30
C ILE A 266 -13.00 -2.72 2.73
N SER A 267 -12.13 -2.55 3.72
CA SER A 267 -12.50 -2.46 5.14
C SER A 267 -13.42 -3.60 5.62
N ARG A 268 -13.29 -4.79 5.01
CA ARG A 268 -14.08 -6.01 5.27
C ARG A 268 -15.58 -5.93 4.96
N LEU A 269 -16.13 -4.75 4.67
CA LEU A 269 -17.57 -4.49 4.59
C LEU A 269 -18.05 -4.12 3.20
N CYS A 270 -17.15 -3.68 2.33
CA CYS A 270 -17.46 -3.20 0.99
C CYS A 270 -16.79 -4.10 -0.05
N TRP A 271 -17.51 -4.51 -1.07
CA TRP A 271 -16.93 -5.09 -2.28
C TRP A 271 -16.53 -3.99 -3.25
N GLU A 272 -15.26 -3.91 -3.64
CA GLU A 272 -14.85 -3.07 -4.76
C GLU A 272 -14.93 -3.84 -6.07
N PHE A 273 -15.69 -3.29 -7.01
CA PHE A 273 -15.75 -3.71 -8.41
C PHE A 273 -15.07 -2.63 -9.26
N SER A 274 -13.76 -2.72 -9.38
CA SER A 274 -12.96 -1.68 -10.02
C SER A 274 -13.40 -1.42 -11.46
N CYS A 275 -13.49 -0.14 -11.82
CA CYS A 275 -13.83 0.29 -13.16
C CYS A 275 -12.68 0.12 -14.14
N VAL A 276 -13.05 -0.15 -15.38
CA VAL A 276 -12.08 -0.28 -16.48
C VAL A 276 -11.53 1.09 -16.87
N THR A 277 -10.24 1.11 -17.17
CA THR A 277 -9.60 2.23 -17.88
C THR A 277 -9.48 1.87 -19.37
N PRO A 278 -9.85 2.76 -20.31
CA PRO A 278 -10.46 4.07 -20.07
C PRO A 278 -11.95 3.99 -19.68
N SER A 279 -12.40 4.94 -18.84
CA SER A 279 -13.81 5.36 -18.79
C SER A 279 -14.23 6.07 -20.08
N ASP A 280 -15.53 6.27 -20.31
CA ASP A 280 -15.99 7.09 -21.44
C ASP A 280 -15.56 8.56 -21.32
N TRP A 281 -15.49 9.10 -20.10
CA TRP A 281 -14.95 10.43 -19.83
C TRP A 281 -13.46 10.56 -20.17
N SER A 282 -12.62 9.65 -19.70
CA SER A 282 -11.17 9.69 -19.94
C SER A 282 -10.85 9.44 -21.43
N ALA A 283 -11.62 8.56 -22.07
CA ALA A 283 -11.54 8.34 -23.50
C ALA A 283 -11.90 9.60 -24.30
N GLN A 284 -13.05 10.23 -24.04
CA GLN A 284 -13.45 11.44 -24.79
C GLN A 284 -12.52 12.62 -24.50
N HIS A 285 -12.00 12.73 -23.27
CA HIS A 285 -11.09 13.81 -22.90
C HIS A 285 -9.83 13.75 -23.75
N ARG A 286 -9.30 12.53 -23.93
CA ARG A 286 -8.09 12.27 -24.73
C ARG A 286 -8.36 12.30 -26.24
N GLN A 287 -9.43 11.66 -26.70
CA GLN A 287 -9.62 11.30 -28.12
C GLN A 287 -10.80 12.00 -28.80
N LYS A 288 -11.50 12.88 -28.08
CA LYS A 288 -12.76 13.52 -28.48
C LYS A 288 -13.97 12.57 -28.46
N PRO A 289 -15.20 13.10 -28.36
CA PRO A 289 -16.42 12.30 -28.29
C PRO A 289 -16.60 11.35 -29.48
N MET A 290 -17.23 10.20 -29.21
CA MET A 290 -17.63 9.17 -30.18
C MET A 290 -16.48 8.66 -31.08
N ASN A 291 -15.26 8.64 -30.54
CA ASN A 291 -14.10 8.16 -31.29
C ASN A 291 -14.13 6.61 -31.42
N PRO A 292 -13.95 6.03 -32.62
CA PRO A 292 -13.90 4.58 -32.78
C PRO A 292 -12.74 3.90 -32.04
N LEU A 293 -11.66 4.63 -31.74
CA LEU A 293 -10.53 4.13 -30.96
C LEU A 293 -10.93 3.77 -29.53
N THR A 294 -11.92 4.45 -28.94
CA THR A 294 -12.48 4.11 -27.62
C THR A 294 -13.00 2.67 -27.60
N VAL A 295 -13.82 2.31 -28.60
CA VAL A 295 -14.39 0.96 -28.69
C VAL A 295 -13.30 -0.08 -28.92
N ARG A 296 -12.32 0.22 -29.78
CA ARG A 296 -11.15 -0.65 -29.99
C ARG A 296 -10.42 -0.94 -28.67
N ASP A 297 -10.15 0.09 -27.88
CA ASP A 297 -9.41 -0.09 -26.63
C ASP A 297 -10.27 -0.76 -25.55
N TRP A 298 -11.58 -0.50 -25.48
CA TRP A 298 -12.50 -1.28 -24.64
C TRP A 298 -12.54 -2.76 -25.00
N THR A 299 -12.56 -3.11 -26.30
CA THR A 299 -12.54 -4.51 -26.71
C THR A 299 -11.23 -5.20 -26.32
N ALA A 300 -10.09 -4.50 -26.38
CA ALA A 300 -8.80 -5.03 -25.91
C ALA A 300 -8.78 -5.23 -24.39
N VAL A 301 -9.34 -4.29 -23.62
CA VAL A 301 -9.48 -4.41 -22.17
C VAL A 301 -10.39 -5.58 -21.81
N LEU A 302 -11.53 -5.75 -22.48
CA LEU A 302 -12.41 -6.88 -22.27
C LEU A 302 -11.70 -8.21 -22.57
N ASP A 303 -10.95 -8.29 -23.66
CA ASP A 303 -10.18 -9.48 -24.01
C ASP A 303 -9.12 -9.80 -22.93
N ALA A 304 -8.43 -8.78 -22.42
CA ALA A 304 -7.49 -8.91 -21.30
C ALA A 304 -8.21 -9.38 -20.02
N THR A 305 -9.40 -8.86 -19.71
CA THR A 305 -10.23 -9.31 -18.59
C THR A 305 -10.60 -10.79 -18.72
N VAL A 306 -10.94 -11.26 -19.92
CA VAL A 306 -11.23 -12.69 -20.16
C VAL A 306 -10.01 -13.56 -19.94
N VAL A 307 -8.82 -13.14 -20.39
CA VAL A 307 -7.55 -13.84 -20.12
C VAL A 307 -7.31 -13.95 -18.61
N LYS A 308 -7.50 -12.86 -17.88
CA LYS A 308 -7.34 -12.82 -16.42
C LYS A 308 -8.47 -13.52 -15.66
N GLN A 309 -9.57 -13.83 -16.33
CA GLN A 309 -10.81 -14.33 -15.73
C GLN A 309 -11.42 -13.38 -14.68
N GLY A 310 -11.45 -12.08 -14.99
CA GLY A 310 -11.86 -11.02 -14.06
C GLY A 310 -13.23 -10.41 -14.36
N THR A 311 -13.43 -9.19 -13.86
CA THR A 311 -14.62 -8.37 -14.11
C THR A 311 -14.32 -7.19 -15.02
N PHE A 312 -15.25 -6.89 -15.91
CA PHE A 312 -15.21 -5.74 -16.81
C PHE A 312 -16.34 -4.79 -16.38
N ASN A 313 -16.03 -3.81 -15.54
CA ASN A 313 -17.03 -2.88 -15.01
C ASN A 313 -16.91 -1.56 -15.78
N LEU A 314 -17.86 -1.31 -16.68
CA LEU A 314 -17.91 -0.11 -17.51
C LEU A 314 -19.12 0.73 -17.12
N VAL A 315 -18.82 1.93 -16.62
CA VAL A 315 -19.82 2.95 -16.31
C VAL A 315 -19.70 4.07 -17.34
N PHE A 316 -20.80 4.40 -18.01
CA PHE A 316 -20.84 5.37 -19.12
C PHE A 316 -21.94 6.42 -18.92
N HIS A 317 -22.00 7.41 -19.81
CA HIS A 317 -22.89 8.56 -19.67
C HIS A 317 -23.71 8.87 -20.92
N PRO A 318 -24.97 9.34 -20.79
CA PRO A 318 -25.79 9.78 -21.91
C PRO A 318 -25.49 11.26 -22.27
N HIS A 319 -24.22 11.64 -22.31
CA HIS A 319 -23.75 13.02 -22.56
C HIS A 319 -23.23 13.24 -23.99
N GLY A 320 -23.33 12.25 -24.86
CA GLY A 320 -22.80 12.30 -26.23
C GLY A 320 -21.30 12.02 -26.32
N TRP A 321 -20.66 11.59 -25.23
CA TRP A 321 -19.27 11.14 -25.20
C TRP A 321 -19.08 9.79 -25.88
N ILE A 322 -20.04 8.90 -25.69
CA ILE A 322 -20.15 7.60 -26.31
C ILE A 322 -21.60 7.42 -26.80
N SER A 323 -21.80 6.74 -27.93
CA SER A 323 -23.13 6.40 -28.44
C SER A 323 -23.60 5.02 -27.97
N ASN A 324 -24.91 4.79 -27.96
CA ASN A 324 -25.46 3.47 -27.67
C ASN A 324 -25.00 2.41 -28.69
N GLU A 325 -24.81 2.77 -29.97
CA GLU A 325 -24.23 1.90 -30.99
C GLU A 325 -22.80 1.46 -30.64
N GLN A 326 -21.99 2.34 -30.04
CA GLN A 326 -20.64 1.99 -29.62
C GLN A 326 -20.62 1.03 -28.43
N VAL A 327 -21.56 1.18 -27.49
CA VAL A 327 -21.75 0.21 -26.40
C VAL A 327 -22.23 -1.13 -26.95
N ILE A 328 -23.16 -1.13 -27.92
CA ILE A 328 -23.62 -2.35 -28.60
C ILE A 328 -22.47 -3.06 -29.33
N LYS A 329 -21.56 -2.31 -29.99
CA LYS A 329 -20.37 -2.91 -30.62
C LYS A 329 -19.46 -3.64 -29.63
N LEU A 330 -19.33 -3.13 -28.40
CA LEU A 330 -18.60 -3.82 -27.34
C LEU A 330 -19.32 -5.11 -26.91
N ILE A 331 -20.65 -5.05 -26.74
CA ILE A 331 -21.49 -6.23 -26.41
C ILE A 331 -21.38 -7.30 -27.52
N ASP A 332 -21.43 -6.88 -28.77
CA ASP A 332 -21.32 -7.77 -29.92
C ASP A 332 -19.92 -8.38 -30.02
N HIS A 333 -18.86 -7.61 -29.77
CA HIS A 333 -17.50 -8.15 -29.69
C HIS A 333 -17.40 -9.25 -28.63
N ALA A 334 -17.91 -9.00 -27.42
CA ALA A 334 -17.94 -9.98 -26.34
C ALA A 334 -18.63 -11.28 -26.77
N THR A 335 -19.82 -11.14 -27.36
CA THR A 335 -20.68 -12.25 -27.76
C THR A 335 -20.10 -13.04 -28.92
N VAL A 336 -19.55 -12.37 -29.93
CA VAL A 336 -18.98 -13.01 -31.13
C VAL A 336 -17.65 -13.68 -30.81
N LYS A 337 -16.77 -13.03 -30.03
CA LYS A 337 -15.43 -13.55 -29.75
C LYS A 337 -15.43 -14.60 -28.62
N HIS A 338 -16.17 -14.36 -27.55
CA HIS A 338 -16.10 -15.17 -26.33
C HIS A 338 -17.37 -15.99 -26.05
N GLY A 339 -18.49 -15.67 -26.69
CA GLY A 339 -19.75 -16.40 -26.52
C GLY A 339 -20.16 -16.48 -25.05
N ALA A 340 -20.56 -17.69 -24.61
CA ALA A 340 -21.04 -17.94 -23.25
C ALA A 340 -19.97 -17.72 -22.15
N ALA A 341 -18.69 -17.61 -22.50
CA ALA A 341 -17.63 -17.35 -21.53
C ALA A 341 -17.69 -15.93 -20.94
N VAL A 342 -18.43 -15.01 -21.56
CA VAL A 342 -18.70 -13.67 -21.03
C VAL A 342 -20.18 -13.54 -20.72
N GLN A 343 -20.49 -13.03 -19.53
CA GLN A 343 -21.86 -12.82 -19.06
C GLN A 343 -22.08 -11.36 -18.69
N PHE A 344 -23.28 -10.83 -18.93
CA PHE A 344 -23.64 -9.46 -18.56
C PHE A 344 -24.60 -9.49 -17.37
N LEU A 345 -24.23 -8.81 -16.29
CA LEU A 345 -24.99 -8.78 -15.05
C LEU A 345 -25.12 -7.35 -14.54
N SER A 346 -26.23 -7.05 -13.90
CA SER A 346 -26.36 -5.89 -13.00
C SER A 346 -25.60 -6.11 -11.70
N PHE A 347 -25.28 -5.04 -10.96
CA PHE A 347 -24.63 -5.14 -9.65
C PHE A 347 -25.42 -5.98 -8.65
N ARG A 348 -26.76 -5.93 -8.71
CA ARG A 348 -27.64 -6.78 -7.91
C ARG A 348 -27.41 -8.27 -8.18
N GLU A 349 -27.41 -8.68 -9.45
CA GLU A 349 -27.19 -10.08 -9.83
C GLU A 349 -25.78 -10.56 -9.50
N VAL A 350 -24.77 -9.69 -9.63
CA VAL A 350 -23.41 -9.96 -9.19
C VAL A 350 -23.36 -10.27 -7.71
N LEU A 351 -23.95 -9.41 -6.87
CA LEU A 351 -23.97 -9.60 -5.42
C LEU A 351 -24.71 -10.88 -5.02
N GLU A 352 -25.85 -11.17 -5.66
CA GLU A 352 -26.63 -12.39 -5.44
C GLU A 352 -25.77 -13.64 -5.72
N ARG A 353 -25.02 -13.66 -6.83
CA ARG A 353 -24.10 -14.76 -7.17
C ARG A 353 -22.94 -14.90 -6.21
N MET A 354 -22.29 -13.80 -5.84
CA MET A 354 -21.21 -13.82 -4.85
C MET A 354 -21.70 -14.41 -3.52
N ASN A 355 -22.83 -13.92 -3.02
CA ASN A 355 -23.41 -14.44 -1.79
C ASN A 355 -23.72 -15.93 -1.91
N GLN A 356 -24.32 -16.36 -3.01
CA GLN A 356 -24.72 -17.75 -3.20
C GLN A 356 -23.53 -18.71 -3.37
N HIS A 357 -22.59 -18.39 -4.26
CA HIS A 357 -21.59 -19.33 -4.75
C HIS A 357 -20.21 -19.16 -4.09
N LEU A 358 -19.84 -17.93 -3.70
CA LEU A 358 -18.57 -17.62 -3.04
C LEU A 358 -18.70 -17.58 -1.52
N LEU A 359 -19.78 -17.02 -0.98
CA LEU A 359 -19.91 -16.80 0.46
C LEU A 359 -20.86 -17.78 1.17
N ALA A 360 -21.30 -18.85 0.50
CA ALA A 360 -22.21 -19.87 1.06
C ALA A 360 -23.47 -19.28 1.75
N GLY A 361 -24.02 -18.22 1.17
CA GLY A 361 -25.18 -17.48 1.67
C GLY A 361 -24.88 -16.48 2.80
N GLN A 362 -23.61 -16.23 3.12
CA GLN A 362 -23.19 -15.35 4.22
C GLN A 362 -22.54 -14.07 3.65
N PRO A 363 -23.31 -12.99 3.41
CA PRO A 363 -22.76 -11.73 2.90
C PRO A 363 -21.69 -11.14 3.83
N LEU A 364 -20.84 -10.23 3.33
CA LEU A 364 -19.85 -9.53 4.15
C LEU A 364 -20.49 -8.72 5.29
N ARG A 365 -21.69 -8.17 5.03
CA ARG A 365 -22.49 -7.40 6.00
C ARG A 365 -23.69 -8.21 6.46
N ASN A 366 -23.98 -8.18 7.75
CA ASN A 366 -25.16 -8.83 8.32
C ASN A 366 -26.45 -8.04 7.99
N GLN A 367 -27.61 -8.48 8.47
CA GLN A 367 -28.89 -7.82 8.21
C GLN A 367 -28.98 -6.38 8.75
N GLN A 368 -28.13 -6.03 9.71
CA GLN A 368 -27.98 -4.70 10.31
C GLN A 368 -26.76 -3.96 9.73
N GLY A 369 -26.22 -4.38 8.60
CA GLY A 369 -25.11 -3.69 7.94
C GLY A 369 -23.77 -3.74 8.67
N ALA A 370 -23.62 -4.50 9.76
CA ALA A 370 -22.33 -4.65 10.45
C ALA A 370 -21.53 -5.85 9.90
N ASP A 371 -20.27 -5.99 10.32
CA ASP A 371 -19.39 -7.11 9.94
C ASP A 371 -20.08 -8.46 10.23
N ASN A 372 -20.16 -9.33 9.22
CA ASN A 372 -20.76 -10.65 9.34
C ASN A 372 -19.73 -11.76 9.57
N GLY A 373 -18.50 -11.43 9.98
CA GLY A 373 -17.48 -12.42 10.29
C GLY A 373 -17.02 -13.23 9.08
N VAL A 374 -16.98 -12.61 7.90
CA VAL A 374 -16.50 -13.24 6.65
C VAL A 374 -15.17 -12.61 6.26
N ARG A 375 -14.18 -13.43 5.91
CA ARG A 375 -12.87 -12.95 5.42
C ARG A 375 -12.49 -13.72 4.15
N LEU A 376 -11.90 -12.99 3.21
CA LEU A 376 -11.24 -13.56 2.04
C LEU A 376 -9.75 -13.49 2.26
N LEU A 377 -9.06 -14.61 2.07
CA LEU A 377 -7.62 -14.74 2.25
C LEU A 377 -7.11 -15.98 1.53
N ASP A 378 -5.85 -15.96 1.13
CA ASP A 378 -5.16 -17.13 0.57
C ASP A 378 -4.60 -17.99 1.72
N LEU A 379 -5.33 -19.07 2.05
CA LEU A 379 -5.00 -19.92 3.20
C LEU A 379 -3.87 -20.90 2.90
N ASN A 380 -3.79 -21.37 1.65
CA ASN A 380 -2.86 -22.42 1.22
C ASN A 380 -1.69 -21.89 0.37
N SER A 381 -1.61 -20.57 0.17
CA SER A 381 -0.61 -19.87 -0.63
C SER A 381 -0.61 -20.27 -2.11
N ASP A 382 -1.78 -20.62 -2.67
CA ASP A 382 -1.91 -21.03 -4.08
C ASP A 382 -2.16 -19.86 -5.05
N GLY A 383 -2.26 -18.64 -4.53
CA GLY A 383 -2.50 -17.42 -5.31
C GLY A 383 -3.97 -17.19 -5.67
N PHE A 384 -4.91 -17.92 -5.05
CA PHE A 384 -6.34 -17.70 -5.17
C PHE A 384 -6.97 -17.35 -3.82
N MET A 385 -8.08 -16.62 -3.89
CA MET A 385 -8.85 -16.27 -2.70
C MET A 385 -9.66 -17.44 -2.16
N ASP A 386 -9.42 -17.77 -0.89
CA ASP A 386 -10.25 -18.65 -0.08
C ASP A 386 -11.22 -17.84 0.79
N VAL A 387 -12.17 -18.53 1.44
CA VAL A 387 -13.17 -17.89 2.30
C VAL A 387 -13.23 -18.56 3.65
N VAL A 388 -13.17 -17.77 4.71
CA VAL A 388 -13.53 -18.20 6.07
C VAL A 388 -14.76 -17.43 6.54
N ILE A 389 -15.69 -18.16 7.14
CA ILE A 389 -16.95 -17.65 7.66
C ILE A 389 -16.98 -18.04 9.13
N GLY A 390 -16.68 -17.09 10.01
CA GLY A 390 -16.69 -17.27 11.46
C GLY A 390 -17.80 -16.48 12.15
N ASN A 391 -19.02 -16.51 11.61
CA ASN A 391 -20.18 -15.98 12.31
C ASN A 391 -20.89 -17.04 13.16
N GLN A 392 -21.86 -16.61 13.96
CA GLN A 392 -22.63 -17.49 14.84
C GLN A 392 -23.38 -18.63 14.10
N SER A 393 -23.63 -18.50 12.79
CA SER A 393 -24.53 -19.39 12.06
C SER A 393 -23.84 -20.52 11.30
N VAL A 394 -22.70 -20.27 10.64
CA VAL A 394 -22.17 -21.22 9.64
C VAL A 394 -20.78 -21.79 9.98
N GLN A 395 -19.87 -21.02 10.60
CA GLN A 395 -18.52 -21.48 11.02
C GLN A 395 -17.83 -22.43 10.01
N LYS A 396 -17.50 -21.91 8.81
CA LYS A 396 -17.04 -22.70 7.66
C LYS A 396 -15.76 -22.13 7.04
N THR A 397 -14.87 -23.02 6.63
CA THR A 397 -13.71 -22.73 5.76
C THR A 397 -14.00 -23.27 4.36
N ARG A 398 -13.67 -22.50 3.32
CA ARG A 398 -13.83 -22.88 1.91
C ARG A 398 -12.53 -22.58 1.18
N ILE A 399 -11.87 -23.63 0.70
CA ILE A 399 -10.64 -23.54 -0.11
C ILE A 399 -11.00 -23.70 -1.58
N TRP A 400 -10.51 -22.80 -2.42
CA TRP A 400 -10.71 -22.90 -3.86
C TRP A 400 -9.73 -23.90 -4.47
N ASN A 401 -10.22 -24.83 -5.29
CA ASN A 401 -9.37 -25.68 -6.11
C ASN A 401 -9.40 -25.19 -7.57
N PRO A 402 -8.39 -24.45 -8.04
CA PRO A 402 -8.37 -23.90 -9.40
C PRO A 402 -8.28 -24.97 -10.48
N ALA A 403 -7.70 -26.13 -10.20
CA ALA A 403 -7.61 -27.24 -11.15
C ALA A 403 -8.98 -27.90 -11.40
N GLN A 404 -9.86 -27.89 -10.40
CA GLN A 404 -11.19 -28.51 -10.48
C GLN A 404 -12.32 -27.48 -10.66
N ASN A 405 -12.03 -26.18 -10.50
CA ASN A 405 -13.03 -25.11 -10.42
C ASN A 405 -14.12 -25.41 -9.39
N SER A 406 -13.71 -25.79 -8.18
CA SER A 406 -14.64 -26.20 -7.12
C SER A 406 -14.14 -25.81 -5.74
N TRP A 407 -15.07 -25.58 -4.82
CA TRP A 407 -14.80 -25.34 -3.41
C TRP A 407 -14.63 -26.64 -2.63
N VAL A 408 -13.60 -26.72 -1.79
CA VAL A 408 -13.42 -27.75 -0.77
C VAL A 408 -13.75 -27.12 0.59
N GLU A 409 -14.73 -27.69 1.28
CA GLU A 409 -15.24 -27.11 2.54
C GLU A 409 -14.79 -27.93 3.76
N SER A 410 -14.49 -27.22 4.85
CA SER A 410 -14.20 -27.78 6.18
C SER A 410 -14.75 -26.86 7.28
N GLU A 411 -14.68 -27.29 8.54
CA GLU A 411 -15.15 -26.49 9.68
C GLU A 411 -14.20 -25.31 9.98
N PHE A 412 -14.75 -24.21 10.47
CA PHE A 412 -13.98 -23.08 11.03
C PHE A 412 -14.16 -23.06 12.55
N PRO A 413 -13.09 -22.92 13.36
CA PRO A 413 -13.13 -23.36 14.75
C PRO A 413 -13.75 -22.35 15.74
N THR A 414 -13.84 -21.07 15.39
CA THR A 414 -14.23 -20.00 16.33
C THR A 414 -15.07 -18.91 15.65
N GLN A 415 -15.56 -17.93 16.42
CA GLN A 415 -16.25 -16.76 15.88
C GLN A 415 -15.25 -15.62 15.68
N LEU A 416 -15.20 -15.05 14.47
CA LEU A 416 -14.32 -13.93 14.13
C LEU A 416 -14.79 -12.60 14.73
N VAL A 417 -16.06 -12.51 15.05
CA VAL A 417 -16.75 -11.29 15.47
C VAL A 417 -17.60 -11.58 16.70
N THR A 418 -17.82 -10.57 17.54
CA THR A 418 -18.74 -10.66 18.67
C THR A 418 -20.17 -10.89 18.20
N LYS A 419 -21.02 -11.38 19.10
CA LYS A 419 -22.46 -11.26 18.90
C LYS A 419 -22.82 -9.79 18.65
N PRO A 420 -23.76 -9.49 17.73
CA PRO A 420 -24.19 -8.12 17.50
C PRO A 420 -24.70 -7.48 18.79
N ALA A 421 -24.21 -6.27 19.07
CA ALA A 421 -24.73 -5.42 20.13
C ALA A 421 -26.16 -4.96 19.78
N ALA A 422 -26.82 -4.24 20.71
CA ALA A 422 -28.19 -3.78 20.52
C ALA A 422 -28.36 -2.83 19.30
N ASP A 423 -27.29 -2.11 18.94
CA ASP A 423 -27.20 -1.25 17.76
C ASP A 423 -26.69 -1.99 16.50
N GLY A 424 -26.51 -3.31 16.58
CA GLY A 424 -26.03 -4.16 15.49
C GLY A 424 -24.50 -4.21 15.35
N THR A 425 -23.75 -3.37 16.08
CA THR A 425 -22.28 -3.32 15.96
C THR A 425 -21.63 -4.63 16.42
N GLN A 426 -20.53 -4.99 15.76
CA GLN A 426 -19.74 -6.18 16.08
C GLN A 426 -18.26 -5.82 16.11
N SER A 427 -17.54 -6.39 17.06
CA SER A 427 -16.10 -6.20 17.23
C SER A 427 -15.34 -7.45 16.81
N ILE A 428 -14.13 -7.26 16.27
CA ILE A 428 -13.26 -8.36 15.85
C ILE A 428 -12.70 -9.06 17.10
N ARG A 429 -12.81 -10.38 17.16
CA ARG A 429 -12.29 -11.20 18.26
C ARG A 429 -10.98 -11.90 17.93
N SER A 430 -10.71 -12.10 16.63
CA SER A 430 -9.63 -12.95 16.16
C SER A 430 -8.76 -12.26 15.12
N ARG A 431 -7.48 -12.63 15.08
CA ARG A 431 -6.50 -12.12 14.10
C ARG A 431 -5.79 -13.27 13.41
N PHE A 432 -5.48 -13.07 12.13
CA PHE A 432 -4.72 -14.00 11.31
C PHE A 432 -3.25 -13.57 11.24
N GLY A 433 -2.35 -14.53 11.09
CA GLY A 433 -0.95 -14.29 10.80
C GLY A 433 -0.32 -15.50 10.14
N ILE A 434 0.99 -15.45 9.91
CA ILE A 434 1.76 -16.56 9.34
C ILE A 434 2.84 -16.98 10.35
N LEU A 435 2.94 -18.26 10.65
CA LEU A 435 4.04 -18.85 11.45
C LEU A 435 4.43 -20.19 10.83
N ASN A 436 5.73 -20.47 10.75
CA ASN A 436 6.26 -21.68 10.09
C ASN A 436 5.62 -21.93 8.70
N HIS A 437 5.45 -20.88 7.89
CA HIS A 437 4.80 -20.93 6.57
C HIS A 437 3.31 -21.32 6.57
N GLN A 438 2.66 -21.44 7.73
CA GLN A 438 1.25 -21.78 7.86
C GLN A 438 0.43 -20.58 8.33
N VAL A 439 -0.82 -20.49 7.87
CA VAL A 439 -1.76 -19.53 8.45
C VAL A 439 -2.10 -19.95 9.87
N VAL A 440 -1.96 -19.02 10.80
CA VAL A 440 -2.38 -19.14 12.19
C VAL A 440 -3.52 -18.17 12.50
N LEU A 441 -4.36 -18.56 13.45
CA LEU A 441 -5.50 -17.80 13.93
C LEU A 441 -5.39 -17.71 15.45
N PHE A 442 -5.48 -16.50 15.99
CA PHE A 442 -5.53 -16.25 17.43
C PHE A 442 -6.88 -15.68 17.81
N THR A 443 -7.52 -16.23 18.84
CA THR A 443 -8.63 -15.60 19.56
C THR A 443 -8.20 -15.38 21.00
N LEU A 444 -7.95 -14.11 21.34
CA LEU A 444 -7.49 -13.69 22.65
C LEU A 444 -8.48 -12.67 23.22
N THR A 445 -9.42 -13.13 24.03
CA THR A 445 -10.45 -12.32 24.70
C THR A 445 -10.47 -12.64 26.18
N ALA A 446 -11.25 -11.90 26.97
CA ALA A 446 -11.37 -12.16 28.41
C ALA A 446 -11.99 -13.55 28.72
N ASP A 447 -12.77 -14.10 27.78
CA ASP A 447 -13.48 -15.36 27.87
C ASP A 447 -12.84 -16.53 27.10
N GLU A 448 -11.92 -16.25 26.18
CA GLU A 448 -11.36 -17.24 25.23
C GLU A 448 -9.89 -16.94 24.98
N SER A 449 -9.03 -17.96 25.01
CA SER A 449 -7.60 -17.81 24.74
C SER A 449 -7.13 -19.07 24.03
N ASN A 450 -7.39 -19.11 22.73
CA ASN A 450 -7.17 -20.27 21.88
C ASN A 450 -6.47 -19.83 20.60
N ALA A 451 -5.69 -20.75 20.02
CA ALA A 451 -4.97 -20.53 18.78
C ALA A 451 -5.03 -21.78 17.91
N TRP A 452 -5.04 -21.57 16.58
CA TRP A 452 -5.13 -22.64 15.60
C TRP A 452 -4.13 -22.43 14.48
N ARG A 453 -3.63 -23.54 13.92
CA ARG A 453 -2.88 -23.58 12.67
C ARG A 453 -3.72 -24.23 11.57
N PHE A 454 -3.61 -23.73 10.35
CA PHE A 454 -4.23 -24.35 9.19
C PHE A 454 -3.28 -25.38 8.57
N ASP A 455 -3.69 -26.65 8.51
CA ASP A 455 -2.86 -27.75 7.99
C ASP A 455 -2.93 -27.95 6.46
N GLY A 456 -3.58 -27.01 5.76
CA GLY A 456 -3.92 -27.11 4.34
C GLY A 456 -5.33 -27.63 4.07
N LYS A 457 -6.02 -28.16 5.09
CA LYS A 457 -7.40 -28.65 4.98
C LYS A 457 -8.28 -28.27 6.17
N ASN A 458 -7.76 -28.40 7.39
CA ASN A 458 -8.48 -28.18 8.64
C ASN A 458 -7.71 -27.22 9.54
N TRP A 459 -8.46 -26.58 10.44
CA TRP A 459 -7.89 -25.85 11.56
C TRP A 459 -7.61 -26.80 12.71
N ILE A 460 -6.35 -26.84 13.15
CA ILE A 460 -5.88 -27.66 14.26
C ILE A 460 -5.60 -26.72 15.43
N GLU A 461 -6.33 -26.91 16.52
CA GLU A 461 -6.07 -26.18 17.77
C GLU A 461 -4.68 -26.54 18.28
N ASP A 462 -3.91 -25.52 18.66
CA ASP A 462 -2.51 -25.65 19.00
C ASP A 462 -2.14 -24.72 20.16
N ASP A 463 -2.25 -25.25 21.38
CA ASP A 463 -1.89 -24.54 22.62
C ASP A 463 -0.42 -24.09 22.63
N ALA A 464 0.46 -24.73 21.86
CA ALA A 464 1.86 -24.33 21.78
C ALA A 464 2.01 -22.92 21.17
N LEU A 465 1.07 -22.50 20.31
CA LEU A 465 1.06 -21.13 19.76
C LEU A 465 0.82 -20.05 20.84
N LEU A 466 0.35 -20.43 22.03
CA LEU A 466 0.19 -19.51 23.17
C LEU A 466 1.41 -19.50 24.10
N ALA A 467 2.32 -20.45 23.94
CA ALA A 467 3.48 -20.58 24.81
C ALA A 467 4.37 -19.33 24.73
N GLY A 468 4.77 -18.80 25.89
CA GLY A 468 5.62 -17.60 25.98
C GLY A 468 4.86 -16.26 25.94
N LEU A 469 3.57 -16.26 25.60
CA LEU A 469 2.74 -15.06 25.75
C LEU A 469 2.47 -14.75 27.23
N PRO A 470 2.34 -13.46 27.61
CA PRO A 470 1.96 -13.06 28.95
C PRO A 470 0.63 -13.66 29.42
N ALA A 471 0.54 -13.95 30.72
CA ALA A 471 -0.67 -14.49 31.36
C ALA A 471 -1.01 -13.74 32.66
N GLY A 472 -2.24 -13.96 33.18
CA GLY A 472 -2.72 -13.33 34.41
C GLY A 472 -3.06 -11.85 34.19
N GLU A 473 -2.53 -10.97 35.04
CA GLU A 473 -2.79 -9.52 34.95
C GLU A 473 -2.14 -8.88 33.71
N GLN A 474 -1.14 -9.52 33.12
CA GLN A 474 -0.43 -9.04 31.93
C GLN A 474 -0.92 -9.67 30.63
N SER A 475 -1.98 -10.49 30.67
CA SER A 475 -2.52 -11.19 29.50
C SER A 475 -2.74 -10.25 28.32
N LEU A 476 -2.35 -10.74 27.14
CA LEU A 476 -2.67 -10.09 25.87
C LEU A 476 -4.11 -10.41 25.49
N PHE A 477 -4.81 -9.39 25.01
CA PHE A 477 -6.13 -9.55 24.42
C PHE A 477 -6.10 -8.91 23.04
N ILE A 478 -6.76 -9.50 22.07
CA ILE A 478 -7.15 -8.86 20.80
C ILE A 478 -8.34 -7.95 21.08
N LEU A 479 -9.30 -8.44 21.89
CA LEU A 479 -10.52 -7.73 22.24
C LEU A 479 -10.78 -7.84 23.74
N LYS A 480 -10.95 -6.69 24.40
CA LYS A 480 -11.31 -6.62 25.82
C LYS A 480 -12.47 -5.66 26.00
N GLN A 481 -13.58 -6.14 26.58
CA GLN A 481 -14.79 -5.34 26.81
C GLN A 481 -15.32 -4.64 25.54
N GLY A 482 -15.16 -5.26 24.37
CA GLY A 482 -15.58 -4.68 23.08
C GLY A 482 -14.60 -3.66 22.49
N ILE A 483 -13.42 -3.50 23.08
CA ILE A 483 -12.39 -2.55 22.64
C ILE A 483 -11.22 -3.33 22.01
N ASP A 484 -10.84 -3.01 20.76
CA ASP A 484 -9.62 -3.50 20.13
C ASP A 484 -8.41 -3.06 20.97
N GLN A 485 -7.54 -3.99 21.32
CA GLN A 485 -6.36 -3.71 22.15
C GLN A 485 -5.10 -3.53 21.31
N GLY A 486 -5.21 -3.47 19.97
CA GLY A 486 -4.08 -3.15 19.10
C GLY A 486 -3.11 -4.31 18.90
N VAL A 487 -3.58 -5.55 18.96
CA VAL A 487 -2.78 -6.73 18.60
C VAL A 487 -2.80 -6.93 17.08
N ARG A 488 -1.64 -7.04 16.45
CA ARG A 488 -1.43 -7.31 15.02
C ARG A 488 -0.34 -8.35 14.83
N LEU A 489 -0.44 -9.16 13.77
CA LEU A 489 0.62 -10.08 13.34
C LEU A 489 1.24 -9.54 12.06
N ARG A 490 2.57 -9.38 12.05
CA ARG A 490 3.31 -8.77 10.94
C ARG A 490 4.74 -9.29 10.91
N ASP A 491 5.20 -9.72 9.75
CA ASP A 491 6.57 -10.16 9.49
C ASP A 491 7.47 -8.94 9.32
N LEU A 492 8.22 -8.60 10.37
CA LEU A 492 9.01 -7.36 10.39
C LEU A 492 10.40 -7.53 9.77
N ASN A 493 10.96 -8.74 9.85
CA ASN A 493 12.33 -9.05 9.42
C ASN A 493 12.38 -9.80 8.08
N HIS A 494 11.23 -10.07 7.47
CA HIS A 494 11.05 -10.80 6.21
C HIS A 494 11.60 -12.24 6.25
N ASP A 495 11.50 -12.90 7.40
CA ASP A 495 11.85 -14.32 7.55
C ASP A 495 10.71 -15.28 7.20
N GLY A 496 9.52 -14.74 6.86
CA GLY A 496 8.31 -15.50 6.52
C GLY A 496 7.42 -15.78 7.73
N GLN A 497 7.78 -15.30 8.91
CA GLN A 497 7.01 -15.46 10.15
C GLN A 497 6.60 -14.10 10.69
N CYS A 498 5.39 -14.02 11.22
CA CYS A 498 4.92 -12.81 11.85
C CYS A 498 5.46 -12.67 13.27
N GLU A 499 5.97 -11.49 13.58
CA GLU A 499 5.99 -10.97 14.94
C GLU A 499 4.57 -10.61 15.40
N LEU A 500 4.33 -10.74 16.71
CA LEU A 500 3.13 -10.25 17.37
C LEU A 500 3.41 -8.88 17.97
N ILE A 501 2.68 -7.87 17.51
CA ILE A 501 2.79 -6.48 17.95
C ILE A 501 1.54 -6.17 18.77
N VAL A 502 1.70 -5.64 19.98
CA VAL A 502 0.62 -5.00 20.74
C VAL A 502 0.96 -3.54 20.96
N SER A 503 0.01 -2.65 20.66
CA SER A 503 0.20 -1.22 20.90
C SER A 503 -1.09 -0.46 21.15
N ASN A 504 -1.26 -0.07 22.40
CA ASN A 504 -2.36 0.77 22.92
C ASN A 504 -1.81 1.62 24.10
N PRO A 505 -2.60 2.55 24.67
CA PRO A 505 -2.13 3.43 25.76
C PRO A 505 -1.63 2.71 27.03
N ASP A 506 -2.12 1.50 27.29
CA ASP A 506 -1.81 0.72 28.50
C ASP A 506 -0.69 -0.31 28.28
N GLN A 507 -0.47 -0.73 27.04
CA GLN A 507 0.44 -1.83 26.70
C GLN A 507 1.10 -1.65 25.32
N GLN A 508 2.43 -1.72 25.31
CA GLN A 508 3.25 -1.83 24.09
C GLN A 508 4.29 -2.93 24.25
N SER A 509 4.35 -3.86 23.29
CA SER A 509 5.35 -4.93 23.25
C SER A 509 5.39 -5.57 21.86
N VAL A 510 6.55 -6.14 21.53
CA VAL A 510 6.70 -6.98 20.33
C VAL A 510 7.25 -8.33 20.76
N PHE A 511 6.74 -9.38 20.14
CA PHE A 511 7.14 -10.75 20.37
C PHE A 511 7.53 -11.39 19.05
N THR A 512 8.63 -12.13 19.04
CA THR A 512 9.05 -12.96 17.91
C THR A 512 8.83 -14.44 18.25
N TRP A 513 8.62 -15.27 17.24
CA TRP A 513 8.42 -16.70 17.42
C TRP A 513 9.74 -17.46 17.37
N SER A 514 10.03 -18.27 18.39
CA SER A 514 11.20 -19.15 18.41
C SER A 514 10.82 -20.54 17.91
N GLU A 515 11.15 -20.88 16.67
CA GLU A 515 10.89 -22.23 16.12
C GLU A 515 11.52 -23.32 17.00
N LYS A 516 12.77 -23.10 17.41
CA LYS A 516 13.56 -24.06 18.20
C LYS A 516 12.89 -24.44 19.52
N ASN A 517 12.27 -23.47 20.19
CA ASN A 517 11.64 -23.67 21.49
C ASN A 517 10.11 -23.79 21.39
N SER A 518 9.55 -23.54 20.20
CA SER A 518 8.12 -23.47 19.91
C SER A 518 7.38 -22.56 20.89
N ASN A 519 7.89 -21.33 21.05
CA ASN A 519 7.29 -20.33 21.93
C ASN A 519 7.56 -18.89 21.46
N TRP A 520 6.74 -17.97 21.93
CA TRP A 520 6.96 -16.54 21.79
C TRP A 520 8.04 -16.04 22.74
N GLN A 521 8.87 -15.13 22.23
CA GLN A 521 9.90 -14.43 22.98
C GLN A 521 9.64 -12.93 22.89
N ARG A 522 9.46 -12.29 24.05
CA ARG A 522 9.33 -10.83 24.12
C ARG A 522 10.66 -10.19 23.75
N LEU A 523 10.64 -9.28 22.79
CA LEU A 523 11.81 -8.49 22.40
C LEU A 523 12.10 -7.40 23.43
N ALA A 524 13.36 -6.97 23.50
CA ALA A 524 13.80 -5.94 24.45
C ALA A 524 13.30 -4.54 24.07
N TRP A 525 12.82 -4.37 22.85
CA TRP A 525 12.25 -3.15 22.31
C TRP A 525 10.76 -3.35 21.96
N SER A 526 10.06 -2.24 21.74
CA SER A 526 8.69 -2.20 21.27
C SER A 526 8.53 -1.13 20.18
N LEU A 527 7.30 -0.91 19.72
CA LEU A 527 6.99 0.34 19.05
C LEU A 527 7.35 1.53 19.95
N PRO A 528 7.81 2.66 19.38
CA PRO A 528 8.06 3.90 20.12
C PRO A 528 6.86 4.32 20.98
N GLN A 529 7.12 4.93 22.14
CA GLN A 529 6.09 5.16 23.17
C GLN A 529 4.88 5.98 22.69
N GLU A 530 5.12 6.94 21.79
CA GLU A 530 4.10 7.85 21.26
C GLU A 530 3.33 7.25 20.07
N THR A 531 3.82 6.15 19.49
CA THR A 531 3.26 5.55 18.27
C THR A 531 2.34 4.40 18.61
N LEU A 532 1.04 4.68 18.60
CA LEU A 532 0.00 3.72 18.95
C LEU A 532 -0.68 3.13 17.70
N LEU A 533 -1.00 1.84 17.73
CA LEU A 533 -1.88 1.23 16.73
C LEU A 533 -3.33 1.65 16.96
N VAL A 534 -3.76 1.60 18.21
CA VAL A 534 -5.11 2.00 18.62
C VAL A 534 -5.09 2.94 19.82
N ASP A 535 -6.10 3.81 19.90
CA ASP A 535 -6.32 4.69 21.03
C ASP A 535 -6.99 3.96 22.22
N ALA A 536 -7.32 4.69 23.29
CA ALA A 536 -7.97 4.13 24.48
C ALA A 536 -9.37 3.53 24.21
N LYS A 537 -9.99 3.86 23.08
CA LYS A 537 -11.29 3.33 22.63
C LYS A 537 -11.13 2.22 21.59
N GLY A 538 -9.90 1.79 21.29
CA GLY A 538 -9.62 0.77 20.28
C GLY A 538 -9.79 1.27 18.86
N GLN A 539 -9.75 2.59 18.66
CA GLN A 539 -9.93 3.25 17.36
C GLN A 539 -8.56 3.54 16.72
N ASP A 540 -8.51 3.82 15.42
CA ASP A 540 -7.24 4.06 14.69
C ASP A 540 -6.48 5.25 15.30
N ALA A 541 -5.29 5.02 15.85
CA ALA A 541 -4.48 6.07 16.45
C ALA A 541 -3.56 6.80 15.44
N GLY A 542 -3.44 6.31 14.21
CA GLY A 542 -2.70 6.97 13.13
C GLY A 542 -1.35 6.33 12.77
N LEU A 543 -1.06 5.11 13.20
CA LEU A 543 0.13 4.35 12.79
C LEU A 543 -0.09 3.61 11.47
N ARG A 544 0.89 3.66 10.58
CA ARG A 544 0.97 2.87 9.34
C ARG A 544 2.38 2.29 9.19
N PHE A 545 2.45 1.06 8.70
CA PHE A 545 3.69 0.37 8.35
C PHE A 545 3.89 0.43 6.85
N VAL A 546 4.96 1.07 6.40
CA VAL A 546 5.27 1.33 4.99
C VAL A 546 6.77 1.44 4.83
N ASP A 547 7.34 0.78 3.83
CA ASP A 547 8.75 0.93 3.46
C ASP A 547 9.00 2.32 2.83
N ILE A 548 9.35 3.31 3.66
CA ILE A 548 9.52 4.71 3.24
C ILE A 548 10.91 4.92 2.65
N ASN A 549 11.93 4.24 3.18
CA ASN A 549 13.31 4.40 2.72
C ASN A 549 13.71 3.44 1.57
N GLU A 550 12.79 2.55 1.17
CA GLU A 550 12.98 1.54 0.12
C GLU A 550 14.11 0.54 0.42
N ASP A 551 14.37 0.24 1.69
CA ASP A 551 15.36 -0.76 2.11
C ASP A 551 14.79 -2.19 2.14
N GLY A 552 13.49 -2.33 1.86
CA GLY A 552 12.79 -3.60 1.84
C GLY A 552 12.22 -4.00 3.19
N TYR A 553 12.24 -3.14 4.22
CA TYR A 553 11.58 -3.35 5.51
C TYR A 553 10.52 -2.27 5.77
N GLU A 554 9.48 -2.61 6.54
CA GLU A 554 8.41 -1.65 6.80
C GLU A 554 8.76 -0.68 7.95
N ASP A 555 8.77 0.61 7.63
CA ASP A 555 8.96 1.68 8.60
C ASP A 555 7.65 2.04 9.30
N ALA A 556 7.75 2.60 10.50
CA ALA A 556 6.61 3.04 11.29
C ALA A 556 6.38 4.54 11.10
N LEU A 557 5.36 4.91 10.31
CA LEU A 557 4.90 6.29 10.15
C LEU A 557 3.65 6.52 11.01
N PHE A 558 3.77 7.39 12.01
CA PHE A 558 2.67 7.80 12.87
C PHE A 558 2.27 9.25 12.59
N SER A 559 0.98 9.54 12.43
CA SER A 559 0.50 10.92 12.26
C SER A 559 -0.96 11.06 12.68
N ASN A 560 -1.24 11.92 13.65
CA ASN A 560 -2.59 12.25 14.09
C ASN A 560 -2.77 13.77 14.27
N GLU A 561 -3.86 14.20 14.92
CA GLU A 561 -4.17 15.62 15.13
C GLU A 561 -3.18 16.35 16.06
N SER A 562 -2.37 15.63 16.83
CA SER A 562 -1.47 16.20 17.84
C SER A 562 0.01 16.13 17.44
N CYS A 563 0.45 15.03 16.83
CA CYS A 563 1.86 14.84 16.49
C CYS A 563 2.05 13.92 15.28
N TYR A 564 3.29 13.86 14.80
CA TYR A 564 3.72 12.95 13.77
C TYR A 564 5.18 12.53 13.98
N SER A 565 5.50 11.29 13.62
CA SER A 565 6.83 10.73 13.75
C SER A 565 7.06 9.65 12.69
N LEU A 566 8.31 9.51 12.26
CA LEU A 566 8.76 8.45 11.37
C LEU A 566 9.89 7.70 12.07
N HIS A 567 9.81 6.38 12.08
CA HIS A 567 10.82 5.52 12.68
C HIS A 567 11.20 4.44 11.68
N LEU A 568 12.49 4.38 11.34
CA LEU A 568 12.99 3.44 10.36
C LEU A 568 13.27 2.10 11.03
N PHE A 569 12.80 1.00 10.44
CA PHE A 569 13.17 -0.32 10.95
C PHE A 569 14.66 -0.56 10.73
N LYS A 570 15.36 -1.17 11.69
CA LYS A 570 16.79 -1.48 11.57
C LYS A 570 17.06 -2.96 11.47
N SER A 571 16.56 -3.71 12.43
CA SER A 571 16.67 -5.16 12.48
C SER A 571 15.79 -5.68 13.59
N ILE A 572 15.61 -7.01 13.64
CA ILE A 572 14.90 -7.64 14.76
C ILE A 572 15.65 -7.47 16.10
N ASP A 573 16.97 -7.24 16.08
CA ASP A 573 17.77 -7.06 17.30
C ASP A 573 17.71 -5.63 17.83
N GLU A 574 17.67 -4.63 16.93
CA GLU A 574 17.69 -3.20 17.27
C GLU A 574 16.29 -2.55 17.32
N GLY A 575 15.33 -3.06 16.56
CA GLY A 575 13.98 -2.49 16.44
C GLY A 575 13.92 -1.25 15.54
N TRP A 576 13.03 -0.31 15.88
CA TRP A 576 12.88 0.94 15.14
C TRP A 576 13.75 2.06 15.68
N LYS A 577 14.36 2.81 14.76
CA LYS A 577 15.12 4.03 15.05
C LYS A 577 14.33 5.25 14.63
N GLN A 578 14.04 6.13 15.58
CA GLN A 578 13.37 7.41 15.31
C GLN A 578 14.17 8.27 14.33
N LEU A 579 13.53 8.67 13.23
CA LEU A 579 14.04 9.66 12.28
C LEU A 579 13.67 11.07 12.73
N PHE A 580 12.40 11.29 13.06
CA PHE A 580 11.90 12.51 13.68
C PHE A 580 10.66 12.22 14.53
N ASN A 581 10.38 13.11 15.47
CA ASN A 581 9.14 13.15 16.24
C ASN A 581 8.81 14.62 16.53
N LYS A 582 7.66 15.09 16.03
CA LYS A 582 7.30 16.50 16.01
C LYS A 582 5.84 16.68 16.46
N GLN A 583 5.61 17.70 17.29
CA GLN A 583 4.28 18.19 17.63
C GLN A 583 3.71 19.01 16.46
N ARG A 584 2.40 18.91 16.22
CA ARG A 584 1.68 19.60 15.16
C ARG A 584 1.51 21.10 15.49
N LYS A 585 1.96 21.99 14.61
CA LYS A 585 2.03 23.46 14.80
C LYS A 585 1.65 24.32 13.56
N ASP A 586 1.17 23.71 12.45
CA ASP A 586 0.69 24.31 11.17
C ASP A 586 1.66 24.32 9.96
N ALA A 587 1.07 24.65 8.79
CA ALA A 587 1.40 24.43 7.37
C ALA A 587 2.87 24.19 6.96
N ASP A 588 3.32 22.93 7.03
CA ASP A 588 4.14 22.19 6.02
C ASP A 588 4.42 20.74 6.48
N GLU A 589 3.54 20.20 7.32
CA GLU A 589 3.76 18.99 8.10
C GLU A 589 3.34 17.71 7.38
N VAL A 590 3.67 16.56 7.96
CA VAL A 590 3.06 15.28 7.58
C VAL A 590 1.55 15.40 7.86
N PRO A 591 0.68 15.22 6.85
CA PRO A 591 -0.76 15.32 7.06
C PRO A 591 -1.22 14.24 8.05
N ALA A 592 -2.23 14.55 8.85
CA ALA A 592 -2.79 13.60 9.81
C ALA A 592 -3.32 12.36 9.09
N ILE A 593 -2.82 11.18 9.46
CA ILE A 593 -3.28 9.88 8.96
C ILE A 593 -4.59 9.50 9.65
N SER A 594 -4.68 9.73 10.97
CA SER A 594 -5.91 9.56 11.74
C SER A 594 -6.43 10.88 12.29
N ARG A 595 -7.76 11.01 12.36
CA ARG A 595 -8.49 12.10 13.00
C ARG A 595 -9.73 11.53 13.68
N ASN A 596 -9.97 11.89 14.93
CA ASN A 596 -11.11 11.37 15.72
C ASN A 596 -11.23 9.83 15.75
N GLY A 597 -10.11 9.10 15.72
CA GLY A 597 -10.09 7.64 15.80
C GLY A 597 -10.41 6.93 14.47
N THR A 598 -10.47 7.65 13.36
CA THR A 598 -10.72 7.08 12.03
C THR A 598 -9.62 7.47 11.06
N ASN A 599 -9.46 6.69 9.99
CA ASN A 599 -8.59 7.07 8.90
C ASN A 599 -9.09 8.38 8.26
N ASN A 600 -8.23 9.39 8.29
CA ASN A 600 -8.48 10.75 7.83
C ASN A 600 -8.44 10.90 6.29
N GLY A 601 -8.56 9.78 5.58
CA GLY A 601 -8.47 9.70 4.12
C GLY A 601 -7.05 9.50 3.63
N ALA A 602 -6.21 8.87 4.44
CA ALA A 602 -4.81 8.57 4.17
C ALA A 602 -4.61 7.20 3.53
N TRP A 603 -3.82 7.15 2.46
CA TRP A 603 -3.35 5.92 1.81
C TRP A 603 -1.95 6.10 1.23
N PHE A 604 -1.31 4.99 0.85
CA PHE A 604 0.03 5.00 0.27
C PHE A 604 -0.02 4.46 -1.15
N HIS A 605 0.43 5.26 -2.11
CA HIS A 605 0.42 4.85 -3.51
C HIS A 605 1.48 5.65 -4.28
N SER A 606 2.17 4.99 -5.21
CA SER A 606 3.21 5.63 -6.03
C SER A 606 4.29 6.35 -5.20
N LYS A 607 4.79 5.68 -4.13
CA LYS A 607 5.83 6.19 -3.22
C LYS A 607 5.48 7.53 -2.56
N HIS A 608 4.21 7.71 -2.23
CA HIS A 608 3.67 8.91 -1.61
C HIS A 608 2.66 8.52 -0.54
N LEU A 609 2.67 9.29 0.55
CA LEU A 609 1.52 9.45 1.42
C LEU A 609 0.56 10.42 0.76
N TRP A 610 -0.68 10.00 0.55
CA TRP A 610 -1.78 10.84 0.10
C TRP A 610 -2.81 10.98 1.20
N VAL A 611 -3.44 12.16 1.28
CA VAL A 611 -4.60 12.42 2.14
C VAL A 611 -5.66 13.17 1.33
N GLN A 612 -6.90 12.66 1.34
CA GLN A 612 -8.06 13.31 0.70
C GLN A 612 -9.22 13.37 1.70
N ASN A 613 -9.68 14.57 2.02
CA ASN A 613 -10.82 14.80 2.90
C ASN A 613 -11.49 16.16 2.61
N GLU A 614 -12.46 16.56 3.44
CA GLU A 614 -13.25 17.79 3.26
C GLU A 614 -12.44 19.09 3.34
N ASP A 615 -11.22 19.03 3.89
CA ASP A 615 -10.29 20.15 3.98
C ASP A 615 -9.38 20.25 2.75
N THR A 616 -9.19 19.16 1.98
CA THR A 616 -8.24 19.12 0.87
C THR A 616 -8.83 19.60 -0.47
N ALA A 617 -10.14 19.81 -0.55
CA ALA A 617 -10.84 20.17 -1.79
C ALA A 617 -10.37 21.49 -2.45
N LYS A 618 -9.67 22.36 -1.72
CA LYS A 618 -9.09 23.61 -2.25
C LYS A 618 -7.60 23.48 -2.60
N LEU A 619 -6.97 22.33 -2.33
CA LEU A 619 -5.58 22.06 -2.64
C LEU A 619 -5.43 21.63 -4.10
N LYS A 620 -4.19 21.69 -4.59
CA LYS A 620 -3.83 21.17 -5.92
C LYS A 620 -4.21 19.69 -5.99
N HIS A 621 -4.91 19.29 -7.05
CA HIS A 621 -5.38 17.92 -7.26
C HIS A 621 -6.26 17.34 -6.13
N LEU A 622 -6.82 18.20 -5.27
CA LEU A 622 -7.73 17.85 -4.18
C LEU A 622 -7.11 17.00 -3.06
N VAL A 623 -5.79 16.86 -3.04
CA VAL A 623 -5.07 16.00 -2.09
C VAL A 623 -4.00 16.80 -1.36
N ALA A 624 -3.73 16.38 -0.13
CA ALA A 624 -2.50 16.69 0.59
C ALA A 624 -1.60 15.45 0.57
N GLY A 625 -0.33 15.61 0.92
CA GLY A 625 0.59 14.47 0.93
C GLY A 625 2.04 14.87 1.01
N LYS A 626 2.89 13.85 1.10
CA LYS A 626 4.34 13.95 0.92
C LYS A 626 4.85 12.71 0.19
N SER A 627 5.80 12.89 -0.71
CA SER A 627 6.58 11.78 -1.25
C SER A 627 7.40 11.12 -0.15
N PHE A 628 7.83 9.88 -0.39
CA PHE A 628 8.74 9.19 0.53
C PHE A 628 10.06 9.95 0.67
N GLU A 629 10.56 10.52 -0.43
CA GLU A 629 11.75 11.39 -0.42
C GLU A 629 11.53 12.63 0.47
N GLU A 630 10.41 13.34 0.31
CA GLU A 630 10.08 14.49 1.15
C GLU A 630 9.94 14.10 2.63
N LEU A 631 9.40 12.93 2.94
CA LEU A 631 9.33 12.41 4.32
C LEU A 631 10.72 12.18 4.90
N MET A 632 11.63 11.58 4.13
CA MET A 632 13.01 11.37 4.53
C MET A 632 13.77 12.68 4.74
N GLU A 633 13.50 13.70 3.91
CA GLU A 633 14.12 15.03 4.01
C GLU A 633 13.68 15.84 5.23
N LEU A 634 12.57 15.49 5.90
CA LEU A 634 12.10 16.19 7.12
C LEU A 634 13.09 16.10 8.30
N GLN A 635 14.06 15.20 8.24
CA GLN A 635 15.19 15.12 9.16
C GLN A 635 16.17 16.30 9.00
N GLY A 636 16.19 16.95 7.85
CA GLY A 636 17.24 17.87 7.43
C GLY A 636 18.44 17.15 6.81
N PRO A 637 19.34 17.89 6.12
CA PRO A 637 20.47 17.29 5.42
C PRO A 637 21.38 16.51 6.37
N GLN A 638 21.67 15.26 6.03
CA GLN A 638 22.68 14.46 6.75
C GLN A 638 24.09 14.81 6.26
N PRO A 639 25.12 14.73 7.14
CA PRO A 639 26.50 14.87 6.71
C PRO A 639 26.86 13.76 5.72
N LYS A 640 27.52 14.13 4.61
CA LYS A 640 28.04 13.15 3.64
C LYS A 640 29.29 12.49 4.20
N SER A 641 29.53 11.22 3.85
CA SER A 641 30.86 10.64 4.07
C SER A 641 31.93 11.44 3.30
N PRO A 642 33.21 11.46 3.73
CA PRO A 642 34.25 12.22 3.04
C PRO A 642 34.34 11.91 1.54
N SER A 643 34.24 10.62 1.19
CA SER A 643 34.22 10.15 -0.20
C SER A 643 33.01 10.64 -1.01
N ALA A 644 31.83 10.73 -0.39
CA ALA A 644 30.62 11.23 -1.03
C ALA A 644 30.64 12.76 -1.16
N ALA A 645 31.17 13.48 -0.17
CA ALA A 645 31.37 14.93 -0.22
C ALA A 645 32.30 15.31 -1.37
N LEU A 646 33.45 14.63 -1.50
CA LEU A 646 34.43 14.86 -2.57
C LEU A 646 33.81 14.75 -3.97
N LYS A 647 32.95 13.75 -4.20
CA LYS A 647 32.22 13.56 -5.48
C LYS A 647 31.27 14.71 -5.83
N THR A 648 30.93 15.56 -4.86
CA THR A 648 30.01 16.69 -5.08
C THR A 648 30.70 18.03 -5.28
N ILE A 649 32.02 18.09 -5.08
CA ILE A 649 32.81 19.30 -5.30
C ILE A 649 33.09 19.46 -6.80
N GLN A 650 32.83 20.65 -7.33
CA GLN A 650 33.13 21.01 -8.71
C GLN A 650 34.22 22.06 -8.75
N VAL A 651 35.25 21.84 -9.58
CA VAL A 651 36.38 22.75 -9.77
C VAL A 651 36.52 23.16 -11.22
N LYS A 652 37.21 24.29 -11.47
CA LYS A 652 37.52 24.73 -12.82
C LYS A 652 38.48 23.75 -13.53
N PRO A 653 38.45 23.66 -14.87
CA PRO A 653 39.41 22.86 -15.62
C PRO A 653 40.86 23.19 -15.24
N GLY A 654 41.69 22.16 -15.07
CA GLY A 654 43.09 22.27 -14.64
C GLY A 654 43.31 22.14 -13.13
N PHE A 655 42.24 22.11 -12.33
CA PHE A 655 42.29 21.80 -10.90
C PHE A 655 41.74 20.40 -10.62
N HIS A 656 42.21 19.79 -9.54
CA HIS A 656 41.66 18.57 -8.95
C HIS A 656 41.56 18.76 -7.43
N VAL A 657 40.78 17.92 -6.77
CA VAL A 657 40.58 17.95 -5.32
C VAL A 657 40.94 16.58 -4.78
N GLU A 658 41.69 16.55 -3.69
CA GLU A 658 42.10 15.33 -2.99
C GLU A 658 41.64 15.41 -1.54
N LEU A 659 41.23 14.27 -0.99
CA LEU A 659 40.91 14.14 0.42
C LEU A 659 42.21 13.83 1.17
N VAL A 660 42.71 14.80 1.93
CA VAL A 660 43.99 14.67 2.67
C VAL A 660 43.81 14.47 4.19
N ALA A 661 42.66 14.84 4.75
CA ALA A 661 42.28 14.61 6.14
C ALA A 661 40.75 14.67 6.30
N ALA A 662 40.20 13.91 7.26
CA ALA A 662 38.80 13.92 7.67
C ALA A 662 38.67 13.47 9.13
N GLU A 663 37.46 13.45 9.66
CA GLU A 663 37.18 12.89 10.99
C GLU A 663 37.65 11.42 11.08
N PRO A 664 38.28 11.01 12.19
CA PRO A 664 38.48 11.74 13.45
C PRO A 664 39.78 12.56 13.54
N LEU A 665 40.57 12.68 12.48
CA LEU A 665 41.86 13.39 12.51
C LEU A 665 41.68 14.89 12.72
N VAL A 666 40.64 15.45 12.09
CA VAL A 666 40.23 16.85 12.16
C VAL A 666 38.71 16.95 12.26
N GLN A 667 38.19 17.94 12.99
CA GLN A 667 36.78 18.24 13.21
C GLN A 667 36.59 19.76 13.25
N ASP A 668 35.57 20.28 12.56
CA ASP A 668 35.21 21.71 12.54
C ASP A 668 36.41 22.66 12.27
N PRO A 669 37.21 22.43 11.20
CA PRO A 669 38.39 23.26 10.91
C PRO A 669 38.00 24.67 10.46
N VAL A 670 38.67 25.68 11.03
CA VAL A 670 38.45 27.10 10.71
C VAL A 670 39.60 27.71 9.92
N ALA A 671 40.83 27.39 10.30
CA ALA A 671 42.04 27.86 9.65
C ALA A 671 43.11 26.78 9.75
N PHE A 672 44.03 26.79 8.78
CA PHE A 672 45.16 25.88 8.77
C PHE A 672 46.42 26.54 8.21
N ASP A 673 47.58 25.98 8.55
CA ASP A 673 48.88 26.38 8.00
C ASP A 673 49.83 25.18 7.95
N TRP A 674 50.76 25.17 7.00
CA TRP A 674 51.79 24.15 6.90
C TRP A 674 53.08 24.59 7.56
N GLY A 675 53.53 23.80 8.53
CA GLY A 675 54.87 23.95 9.08
C GLY A 675 55.95 23.57 8.07
N PRO A 676 57.17 24.11 8.21
CA PRO A 676 58.31 23.69 7.38
C PRO A 676 58.71 22.21 7.60
N ASP A 677 58.19 21.57 8.65
CA ASP A 677 58.32 20.15 8.95
C ASP A 677 57.23 19.27 8.29
N GLY A 678 56.34 19.87 7.49
CA GLY A 678 55.25 19.17 6.77
C GLY A 678 53.98 18.98 7.59
N LYS A 679 53.99 19.34 8.87
CA LYS A 679 52.79 19.25 9.74
C LYS A 679 51.72 20.22 9.28
N LEU A 680 50.49 19.75 9.22
CA LEU A 680 49.32 20.59 8.97
C LEU A 680 48.74 21.04 10.30
N TRP A 681 48.95 22.30 10.66
CA TRP A 681 48.40 22.93 11.85
C TRP A 681 46.97 23.37 11.56
N VAL A 682 46.03 23.06 12.46
CA VAL A 682 44.60 23.34 12.27
C VAL A 682 44.02 23.90 13.56
N THR A 683 43.30 25.02 13.46
CA THR A 683 42.39 25.50 14.52
C THR A 683 40.99 24.96 14.28
N GLU A 684 40.39 24.42 15.33
CA GLU A 684 39.07 23.80 15.32
C GLU A 684 38.14 24.54 16.28
N MET A 685 36.91 24.81 15.85
CA MET A 685 35.85 25.39 16.67
C MET A 685 34.81 24.32 17.05
N ALA A 686 35.23 23.34 17.85
CA ALA A 686 34.34 22.25 18.29
C ALA A 686 33.17 22.72 19.19
N ASP A 687 33.20 23.97 19.64
CA ASP A 687 32.14 24.63 20.40
C ASP A 687 31.14 25.41 19.52
N TYR A 688 31.41 25.66 18.24
CA TYR A 688 30.52 26.47 17.41
C TYR A 688 29.30 25.68 16.89
N PRO A 689 28.08 26.27 16.82
CA PRO A 689 27.69 27.62 17.24
C PRO A 689 27.24 27.73 18.70
N LEU A 690 27.27 26.62 19.45
CA LEU A 690 26.66 26.50 20.78
C LEU A 690 27.42 27.28 21.86
N GLY A 691 28.71 27.47 21.68
CA GLY A 691 29.61 28.19 22.58
C GLY A 691 30.07 27.36 23.77
N VAL A 692 30.18 28.00 24.94
CA VAL A 692 30.64 27.34 26.16
C VAL A 692 29.71 26.20 26.58
N ASP A 693 30.30 25.11 27.06
CA ASP A 693 29.53 23.99 27.62
C ASP A 693 28.79 24.37 28.92
N GLU A 694 27.98 23.45 29.46
CA GLU A 694 27.23 23.66 30.71
C GLU A 694 28.13 23.97 31.93
N THR A 695 29.43 23.68 31.83
CA THR A 695 30.43 23.97 32.87
C THR A 695 31.13 25.32 32.66
N GLY A 696 30.79 26.04 31.59
CA GLY A 696 31.34 27.34 31.22
C GLY A 696 32.69 27.27 30.51
N LYS A 697 33.06 26.11 29.95
CA LYS A 697 34.35 25.94 29.24
C LYS A 697 34.18 25.99 27.73
N PHE A 698 35.16 26.60 27.06
CA PHE A 698 35.29 26.56 25.61
C PHE A 698 35.88 25.22 25.15
N ALA A 699 35.56 24.84 23.91
CA ALA A 699 36.03 23.59 23.29
C ALA A 699 36.91 23.84 22.06
N GLY A 700 37.12 25.10 21.66
CA GLY A 700 38.05 25.44 20.60
C GLY A 700 39.46 24.95 20.92
N ARG A 701 40.19 24.55 19.88
CA ARG A 701 41.46 23.83 20.03
C ARG A 701 42.37 23.99 18.82
N VAL A 702 43.64 23.65 19.00
CA VAL A 702 44.64 23.56 17.93
C VAL A 702 45.17 22.14 17.88
N ARG A 703 45.24 21.59 16.67
CA ARG A 703 45.88 20.32 16.37
C ARG A 703 47.00 20.52 15.36
N TYR A 704 47.91 19.57 15.30
CA TYR A 704 48.71 19.38 14.11
C TYR A 704 48.54 17.95 13.61
N LEU A 705 48.53 17.78 12.29
CA LEU A 705 48.41 16.49 11.63
C LEU A 705 49.76 16.10 11.01
N GLU A 706 50.06 14.82 11.04
CA GLU A 706 51.27 14.21 10.50
C GLU A 706 50.91 13.14 9.46
N ASP A 707 51.60 13.16 8.34
CA ASP A 707 51.65 12.08 7.34
C ASP A 707 52.92 11.27 7.66
N THR A 708 52.75 10.06 8.21
CA THR A 708 53.86 9.28 8.75
C THR A 708 54.48 8.31 7.74
N ASP A 709 53.80 8.06 6.63
CA ASP A 709 54.27 7.17 5.56
C ASP A 709 54.63 7.89 4.25
N GLY A 710 54.32 9.19 4.15
CA GLY A 710 54.69 10.07 3.05
C GLY A 710 53.83 9.88 1.79
N ASP A 711 52.62 9.34 1.93
CA ASP A 711 51.70 9.11 0.81
C ASP A 711 50.87 10.35 0.42
N GLY A 712 50.97 11.44 1.19
CA GLY A 712 50.23 12.69 1.00
C GLY A 712 48.88 12.74 1.72
N GLN A 713 48.49 11.69 2.45
CA GLN A 713 47.34 11.66 3.34
C GLN A 713 47.80 11.70 4.79
N TYR A 714 47.23 12.60 5.58
CA TYR A 714 47.53 12.65 7.01
C TYR A 714 46.94 11.44 7.72
N ASP A 715 47.71 10.80 8.61
CA ASP A 715 47.31 9.56 9.31
C ASP A 715 47.33 9.70 10.85
N LYS A 716 47.95 10.77 11.36
CA LYS A 716 48.11 11.01 12.80
C LYS A 716 47.70 12.43 13.17
N SER A 717 46.99 12.55 14.29
CA SER A 717 46.50 13.82 14.83
C SER A 717 46.99 14.01 16.26
N THR A 718 47.58 15.17 16.56
CA THR A 718 48.03 15.53 17.91
C THR A 718 47.30 16.78 18.39
N LEU A 719 46.71 16.71 19.59
CA LEU A 719 46.07 17.85 20.24
C LEU A 719 47.14 18.72 20.91
N PHE A 720 47.39 19.89 20.35
CA PHE A 720 48.44 20.81 20.78
C PHE A 720 47.96 21.79 21.86
N LEU A 721 46.74 22.34 21.69
CA LEU A 721 46.08 23.26 22.61
C LEU A 721 44.59 22.97 22.68
N GLU A 722 43.98 23.19 23.83
CA GLU A 722 42.52 23.07 24.04
C GLU A 722 42.00 24.19 24.95
N GLY A 723 40.67 24.32 25.02
CA GLY A 723 40.02 25.32 25.88
C GLY A 723 40.07 26.75 25.34
N LEU A 724 40.21 26.92 24.02
CA LEU A 724 40.27 28.21 23.34
C LEU A 724 38.86 28.68 22.98
N GLY A 725 38.53 29.94 23.26
CA GLY A 725 37.26 30.52 22.86
C GLY A 725 37.29 30.94 21.40
N TYR A 726 36.62 30.17 20.53
CA TYR A 726 36.45 30.48 19.12
C TYR A 726 37.77 30.89 18.41
N PRO A 727 38.77 29.98 18.31
CA PRO A 727 40.01 30.29 17.60
C PRO A 727 39.76 30.43 16.09
N THR A 728 40.26 31.52 15.50
CA THR A 728 39.97 31.92 14.11
C THR A 728 41.17 31.82 13.16
N GLY A 729 42.36 31.51 13.67
CA GLY A 729 43.58 31.56 12.89
C GLY A 729 44.73 30.84 13.55
N VAL A 730 45.56 30.22 12.72
CA VAL A 730 46.80 29.54 13.09
C VAL A 730 47.88 29.87 12.08
N MET A 731 49.09 30.09 12.56
CA MET A 731 50.27 30.23 11.72
C MET A 731 51.41 29.45 12.37
N ALA A 732 51.98 28.49 11.65
CA ALA A 732 53.14 27.76 12.11
C ALA A 732 54.32 28.72 12.23
N TRP A 733 54.92 28.81 13.42
CA TRP A 733 55.97 29.79 13.70
C TRP A 733 57.01 29.23 14.65
N ARG A 734 58.29 29.33 14.26
CA ARG A 734 59.43 28.82 15.04
C ARG A 734 59.23 27.35 15.44
N LYS A 735 58.98 27.08 16.73
CA LYS A 735 58.82 25.74 17.31
C LYS A 735 57.36 25.44 17.70
N GLY A 736 56.44 26.33 17.40
CA GLY A 736 55.03 26.16 17.72
C GLY A 736 54.14 26.94 16.74
N ALA A 737 53.13 27.63 17.26
CA ALA A 737 52.16 28.34 16.45
C ALA A 737 51.75 29.69 17.04
N ILE A 738 51.46 30.65 16.19
CA ILE A 738 50.72 31.86 16.54
C ILE A 738 49.23 31.55 16.34
N VAL A 739 48.42 31.80 17.37
CA VAL A 739 46.99 31.52 17.39
C VAL A 739 46.21 32.82 17.60
N THR A 740 45.16 33.02 16.82
CA THR A 740 44.25 34.16 16.97
C THR A 740 42.94 33.69 17.62
N THR A 741 42.60 34.25 18.77
CA THR A 741 41.36 33.98 19.51
C THR A 741 41.02 35.22 20.31
N ALA A 742 39.96 35.94 19.92
CA ALA A 742 39.60 37.18 20.59
C ALA A 742 39.42 36.93 22.11
N PRO A 743 40.02 37.77 22.98
CA PRO A 743 40.53 39.11 22.72
C PRO A 743 42.05 39.20 22.47
N GLU A 744 42.70 38.08 22.12
CA GLU A 744 44.16 37.90 22.11
C GLU A 744 44.70 37.31 20.80
N VAL A 745 45.94 37.68 20.48
CA VAL A 745 46.81 36.91 19.59
C VAL A 745 48.03 36.49 20.41
N PHE A 746 48.31 35.19 20.46
CA PHE A 746 49.41 34.65 21.27
C PHE A 746 50.27 33.67 20.48
N TYR A 747 51.51 33.53 20.90
CA TYR A 747 52.40 32.45 20.51
C TYR A 747 52.29 31.31 21.52
N ALA A 748 52.27 30.07 21.04
CA ALA A 748 52.32 28.89 21.87
C ALA A 748 53.38 27.91 21.35
N GLU A 749 54.10 27.27 22.26
CA GLU A 749 55.21 26.35 21.96
C GLU A 749 55.14 25.14 22.91
N ASP A 750 55.54 23.99 22.38
CA ASP A 750 55.86 22.79 23.14
C ASP A 750 57.38 22.77 23.37
N THR A 751 57.80 23.03 24.60
CA THR A 751 59.23 23.18 24.96
C THR A 751 59.89 21.87 25.40
N ASP A 752 59.11 20.83 25.70
CA ASP A 752 59.61 19.52 26.18
C ASP A 752 59.41 18.36 25.19
N GLY A 753 58.64 18.59 24.12
CA GLY A 753 58.44 17.67 23.01
C GLY A 753 57.35 16.63 23.22
N ASP A 754 56.42 16.83 24.16
CA ASP A 754 55.31 15.91 24.44
C ASP A 754 54.11 16.05 23.48
N GLY A 755 54.16 17.02 22.57
CA GLY A 755 53.13 17.34 21.58
C GLY A 755 52.09 18.34 22.07
N LYS A 756 52.23 18.89 23.28
CA LYS A 756 51.32 19.88 23.87
C LYS A 756 52.06 21.17 24.17
N ALA A 757 51.38 22.30 23.97
CA ALA A 757 51.97 23.57 24.33
C ALA A 757 52.04 23.73 25.86
N ASP A 758 53.24 23.97 26.37
CA ASP A 758 53.52 24.32 27.76
C ASP A 758 53.95 25.79 27.93
N LEU A 759 54.30 26.46 26.83
CA LEU A 759 54.54 27.90 26.76
C LEU A 759 53.40 28.60 26.02
N ARG A 760 52.91 29.70 26.60
CA ARG A 760 51.99 30.66 25.94
C ARG A 760 52.43 32.09 26.24
N GLU A 761 52.67 32.86 25.18
CA GLU A 761 53.09 34.27 25.25
C GLU A 761 52.12 35.16 24.47
N SER A 762 51.47 36.09 25.18
CA SER A 762 50.60 37.08 24.57
C SER A 762 51.39 38.05 23.70
N LEU A 763 51.06 38.14 22.41
CA LEU A 763 51.69 39.07 21.48
C LEU A 763 50.90 40.38 21.39
N TYR A 764 49.57 40.27 21.34
CA TYR A 764 48.64 41.38 21.23
C TYR A 764 47.35 41.10 21.98
N THR A 765 46.78 42.12 22.62
CA THR A 765 45.51 42.03 23.35
C THR A 765 44.60 43.21 23.00
N GLY A 766 43.32 43.10 23.34
CA GLY A 766 42.32 44.18 23.18
C GLY A 766 41.46 44.06 21.93
N PHE A 767 41.42 42.90 21.28
CA PHE A 767 40.49 42.62 20.18
C PHE A 767 39.07 42.44 20.71
N GLY A 768 38.08 42.96 19.97
CA GLY A 768 36.68 42.92 20.37
C GLY A 768 36.07 41.52 20.28
N GLU A 769 35.27 41.16 21.27
CA GLU A 769 34.46 39.94 21.31
C GLU A 769 33.03 40.25 20.84
N GLY A 770 32.40 39.35 20.06
CA GLY A 770 30.98 39.49 19.73
C GLY A 770 30.54 39.08 18.31
N ASN A 771 31.48 38.91 17.37
CA ASN A 771 31.21 38.23 16.11
C ASN A 771 32.29 37.16 15.88
N GLN A 772 31.92 35.91 16.14
CA GLN A 772 32.81 34.75 16.04
C GLN A 772 32.91 34.19 14.61
N GLN A 773 32.19 34.79 13.64
CA GLN A 773 32.26 34.49 12.20
C GLN A 773 33.29 35.35 11.47
#